data_AF-A0AAD8ZV90-F1
#
_entry.id   AF-A0AAD8ZV90-F1
#
_cell.length_a   1.000
_cell.length_b   1.000
_cell.length_c   1.000
_cell.angle_alpha   90.00
_cell.angle_beta   90.00
_cell.angle_gamma   90.00
#
_symmetry.space_group_name_H-M   'P 1'
#
loop_
_entity.id
_entity.type
_entity.pdbx_description
1 polymer ?
#
loop_
_entity_poly.entity_id
_entity_poly.type
_entity_poly.pdbx_seq_one_letter_code
_entity_poly.pdbx_strand_id
1 'polypeptide(L)'
;MLLMSPGIQTMSLVQHTLKAGLFILLFINGYFSVIPEEEQDPQFWNVKAQQALVSALAVKPNVHRAKNLILFLGDGMGLTTLTAARILKGQLAGRTGEEGTLTMDTFPYVALSKTYTVDQQMPDSAATATAYLCGVKAIYGTMGLSAAARRSQCSTTKGNEVKSVLHRARVAGKSVGIVTTTRVQHASPGANYAHIADREWYSDTNLPPSAAGEGCKDIAYQLVHNTDINVILGGGRQYMFPKGTADPEYAQSTGDRLDNTSLVDVWLTNRKNAKYVWNKAQLDAVDERNTDYLMGLFEPKDTRYELERNPDTDPSLTEMMEKAIKILRKNPKGFYLFCLYFFPTASGRIDHGHHSSEAKLSLHEAVEFDRAIARAAELTSELDTLTVATADHSHVFSFGGHSPRGNPVLGLSSKMGDDNKYFTTALYGNGPGHVIINGTRPDINFNITSSTGYVQQSAVPLSSETHGSEDVAIFAKGPMAHLFHGVQEQSYIAHAMAYAACIEPYTNCQLEPILDKGHAVEILTKILCILKNKNSGANAKGCPEVTAEDPAAPGNLEDDQQKKSQKWDEMNILATYHPADKDYGLMKIDEPSTPYNRMVGDEDDEEAHSDSEGNASLTVDALAKKLAAAEGTEPHFMKEEEEESSEEEEEELSPEQQAKKKQFQMLRKMHYNEGLNIKLARQLIARELEEEDADEEMRDETETEDINVDPPQDADSLDS
;
A
#
# COMPACT_ATOMS: atom_id res chain seq x y z
N MET A 1 -40.31 -77.96 2.66
CA MET A 1 -39.63 -77.38 3.84
C MET A 1 -38.34 -76.73 3.37
N LEU A 2 -38.15 -75.45 3.66
CA LEU A 2 -36.93 -74.70 3.36
C LEU A 2 -36.45 -74.08 4.67
N LEU A 3 -35.19 -74.34 5.02
CA LEU A 3 -34.49 -73.70 6.13
C LEU A 3 -33.32 -72.93 5.53
N MET A 4 -33.34 -71.61 5.64
CA MET A 4 -32.18 -70.75 5.36
C MET A 4 -31.87 -69.93 6.60
N SER A 5 -30.57 -69.69 6.82
CA SER A 5 -30.04 -69.26 8.11
C SER A 5 -30.26 -67.76 8.39
N PRO A 6 -30.51 -67.32 9.64
CA PRO A 6 -30.75 -65.92 9.99
C PRO A 6 -29.45 -65.09 10.02
N GLY A 7 -28.77 -64.96 8.88
CA GLY A 7 -27.47 -64.26 8.75
C GLY A 7 -27.49 -62.93 8.00
N ILE A 8 -28.60 -62.55 7.36
CA ILE A 8 -28.60 -61.47 6.33
C ILE A 8 -29.16 -60.14 6.86
N GLN A 9 -30.03 -60.14 7.89
CA GLN A 9 -30.67 -58.90 8.37
C GLN A 9 -29.73 -57.98 9.19
N THR A 10 -28.70 -58.52 9.85
CA THR A 10 -27.78 -57.74 10.69
C THR A 10 -26.83 -56.86 9.89
N MET A 11 -26.27 -57.35 8.77
CA MET A 11 -25.36 -56.56 7.94
C MET A 11 -26.05 -55.35 7.27
N SER A 12 -27.34 -55.49 6.90
CA SER A 12 -28.10 -54.38 6.32
C SER A 12 -28.25 -53.22 7.33
N LEU A 13 -28.57 -53.52 8.59
CA LEU A 13 -28.73 -52.51 9.63
C LEU A 13 -27.40 -51.77 9.90
N VAL A 14 -26.29 -52.52 9.99
CA VAL A 14 -24.95 -51.95 10.17
C VAL A 14 -24.52 -51.06 8.99
N GLN A 15 -24.82 -51.44 7.75
CA GLN A 15 -24.54 -50.58 6.59
C GLN A 15 -25.42 -49.32 6.56
N HIS A 16 -26.67 -49.38 7.01
CA HIS A 16 -27.53 -48.19 7.11
C HIS A 16 -27.09 -47.26 8.23
N THR A 17 -26.68 -47.77 9.40
CA THR A 17 -26.13 -46.93 10.48
C THR A 17 -24.77 -46.32 10.12
N LEU A 18 -23.90 -47.03 9.41
CA LEU A 18 -22.64 -46.45 8.91
C LEU A 18 -22.87 -45.40 7.82
N LYS A 19 -23.83 -45.61 6.90
CA LYS A 19 -24.19 -44.59 5.90
C LYS A 19 -24.88 -43.38 6.52
N ALA A 20 -25.75 -43.58 7.51
CA ALA A 20 -26.36 -42.50 8.28
C ALA A 20 -25.31 -41.72 9.08
N GLY A 21 -24.36 -42.42 9.74
CA GLY A 21 -23.24 -41.79 10.45
C GLY A 21 -22.33 -40.99 9.53
N LEU A 22 -22.03 -41.50 8.33
CA LEU A 22 -21.23 -40.78 7.33
C LEU A 22 -21.99 -39.58 6.74
N PHE A 23 -23.32 -39.69 6.53
CA PHE A 23 -24.15 -38.54 6.17
C PHE A 23 -24.21 -37.50 7.28
N ILE A 24 -24.36 -37.91 8.55
CA ILE A 24 -24.36 -37.00 9.70
C ILE A 24 -23.00 -36.30 9.81
N LEU A 25 -21.88 -36.99 9.65
CA LEU A 25 -20.55 -36.37 9.58
C LEU A 25 -20.39 -35.39 8.40
N LEU A 26 -20.99 -35.68 7.24
CA LEU A 26 -21.00 -34.76 6.08
C LEU A 26 -21.98 -33.58 6.23
N PHE A 27 -22.96 -33.68 7.15
CA PHE A 27 -23.89 -32.59 7.49
C PHE A 27 -23.48 -31.82 8.76
N ILE A 28 -22.48 -32.30 9.52
CA ILE A 28 -21.77 -31.50 10.55
C ILE A 28 -20.68 -30.63 9.88
N ASN A 29 -21.02 -29.98 8.76
CA ASN A 29 -20.46 -28.67 8.43
C ASN A 29 -21.16 -27.59 9.28
N GLY A 30 -21.15 -27.80 10.60
CA GLY A 30 -21.50 -26.76 11.56
C GLY A 30 -20.42 -25.69 11.58
N TYR A 31 -20.79 -24.45 11.93
CA TYR A 31 -19.89 -23.30 12.01
C TYR A 31 -18.96 -23.38 13.23
N PHE A 32 -18.15 -24.44 13.31
CA PHE A 32 -17.08 -24.55 14.29
C PHE A 32 -15.88 -23.70 13.87
N SER A 33 -15.31 -22.96 14.82
CA SER A 33 -14.07 -22.21 14.58
C SER A 33 -12.92 -23.18 14.34
N VAL A 34 -12.51 -23.34 13.09
CA VAL A 34 -11.34 -24.14 12.74
C VAL A 34 -10.09 -23.35 13.10
N ILE A 35 -9.63 -23.51 14.35
CA ILE A 35 -8.28 -23.13 14.75
C ILE A 35 -7.36 -24.25 14.26
N PRO A 36 -6.38 -23.97 13.37
CA PRO A 36 -5.40 -24.97 12.95
C PRO A 36 -4.70 -25.58 14.17
N GLU A 37 -4.38 -26.88 14.12
CA GLU A 37 -3.76 -27.58 15.27
C GLU A 37 -2.39 -26.96 15.60
N GLU A 38 -1.66 -26.53 14.58
CA GLU A 38 -0.40 -25.80 14.72
C GLU A 38 -0.55 -24.40 15.34
N GLU A 39 -1.67 -23.70 15.11
CA GLU A 39 -1.90 -22.36 15.68
C GLU A 39 -2.21 -22.40 17.19
N GLN A 40 -2.45 -23.59 17.76
CA GLN A 40 -2.67 -23.79 19.20
C GLN A 40 -1.34 -23.90 19.99
N ASP A 41 -0.22 -24.21 19.33
CA ASP A 41 1.11 -24.26 19.95
C ASP A 41 1.77 -22.88 19.96
N PRO A 42 2.14 -22.31 21.12
CA PRO A 42 2.95 -21.08 21.19
C PRO A 42 4.24 -21.12 20.35
N GLN A 43 4.82 -22.30 20.09
CA GLN A 43 6.00 -22.44 19.24
C GLN A 43 5.75 -22.06 17.79
N PHE A 44 4.54 -22.27 17.24
CA PHE A 44 4.20 -21.81 15.89
C PHE A 44 4.34 -20.28 15.78
N TRP A 45 3.78 -19.56 16.76
CA TRP A 45 3.85 -18.10 16.81
C TRP A 45 5.27 -17.60 17.08
N ASN A 46 6.01 -18.24 17.99
CA ASN A 46 7.41 -17.92 18.26
C ASN A 46 8.31 -18.11 17.03
N VAL A 47 8.18 -19.23 16.32
CA VAL A 47 8.96 -19.51 15.10
C VAL A 47 8.59 -18.54 13.97
N LYS A 48 7.30 -18.25 13.78
CA LYS A 48 6.82 -17.27 12.79
C LYS A 48 7.35 -15.86 13.08
N ALA A 49 7.37 -15.45 14.35
CA ALA A 49 7.94 -14.17 14.78
C ALA A 49 9.47 -14.12 14.63
N GLN A 50 10.20 -15.20 14.95
CA GLN A 50 11.65 -15.30 14.72
C GLN A 50 12.00 -15.22 13.23
N GLN A 51 11.24 -15.89 12.36
CA GLN A 51 11.41 -15.81 10.91
C GLN A 51 11.16 -14.39 10.37
N ALA A 52 10.12 -13.71 10.86
CA ALA A 52 9.85 -12.31 10.54
C ALA A 52 10.97 -11.38 11.01
N LEU A 53 11.50 -11.57 12.23
CA LEU A 53 12.61 -10.78 12.77
C LEU A 53 13.90 -11.00 11.99
N VAL A 54 14.25 -12.24 11.65
CA VAL A 54 15.41 -12.55 10.78
C VAL A 54 15.24 -11.91 9.40
N SER A 55 14.02 -11.91 8.85
CA SER A 55 13.72 -11.25 7.57
C SER A 55 13.90 -9.74 7.67
N ALA A 56 13.39 -9.10 8.72
CA ALA A 56 13.53 -7.66 8.96
C ALA A 56 14.99 -7.24 9.15
N LEU A 57 15.78 -8.00 9.92
CA LEU A 57 17.22 -7.79 10.11
C LEU A 57 18.05 -8.03 8.83
N ALA A 58 17.50 -8.74 7.85
CA ALA A 58 18.12 -8.96 6.54
C ALA A 58 17.76 -7.88 5.51
N VAL A 59 16.77 -7.01 5.78
CA VAL A 59 16.41 -5.90 4.89
C VAL A 59 17.56 -4.89 4.82
N LYS A 60 18.04 -4.62 3.60
CA LYS A 60 19.07 -3.60 3.34
C LYS A 60 18.51 -2.49 2.44
N PRO A 61 18.78 -1.21 2.73
CA PRO A 61 18.50 -0.12 1.82
C PRO A 61 19.18 -0.33 0.45
N ASN A 62 18.39 -0.51 -0.61
CA ASN A 62 18.90 -0.42 -1.98
C ASN A 62 19.02 1.08 -2.33
N VAL A 63 20.25 1.61 -2.34
CA VAL A 63 20.56 3.04 -2.57
C VAL A 63 20.94 3.38 -4.02
N HIS A 64 20.76 2.45 -4.96
CA HIS A 64 21.02 2.70 -6.37
C HIS A 64 19.90 3.51 -7.05
N ARG A 65 20.19 4.03 -8.25
CA ARG A 65 19.19 4.66 -9.11
C ARG A 65 18.24 3.62 -9.73
N ALA A 66 16.93 3.84 -9.57
CA ALA A 66 15.89 3.09 -10.26
C ALA A 66 15.97 3.28 -11.78
N LYS A 67 16.20 2.18 -12.50
CA LYS A 67 16.07 2.10 -13.95
C LYS A 67 14.61 2.10 -14.35
N ASN A 68 13.78 1.31 -13.68
CA ASN A 68 12.34 1.22 -13.95
C ASN A 68 11.53 1.73 -12.74
N LEU A 69 10.39 2.33 -13.02
CA LEU A 69 9.40 2.79 -12.05
C LEU A 69 8.07 2.10 -12.36
N ILE A 70 7.43 1.51 -11.34
CA ILE A 70 6.06 1.02 -11.44
C ILE A 70 5.24 1.57 -10.28
N LEU A 71 4.15 2.27 -10.59
CA LEU A 71 3.14 2.66 -9.61
C LEU A 71 1.88 1.84 -9.84
N PHE A 72 1.57 0.98 -8.88
CA PHE A 72 0.30 0.29 -8.74
C PHE A 72 -0.65 1.14 -7.91
N LEU A 73 -1.85 1.39 -8.43
CA LEU A 73 -2.89 2.17 -7.76
C LEU A 73 -4.17 1.33 -7.68
N GLY A 74 -4.58 0.96 -6.47
CA GLY A 74 -5.89 0.39 -6.19
C GLY A 74 -6.83 1.51 -5.77
N ASP A 75 -7.65 2.00 -6.70
CA ASP A 75 -8.51 3.17 -6.49
C ASP A 75 -9.57 2.82 -5.44
N GLY A 76 -9.70 3.66 -4.39
CA GLY A 76 -10.51 3.34 -3.20
C GLY A 76 -9.99 2.22 -2.27
N MET A 77 -8.86 1.58 -2.56
CA MET A 77 -8.40 0.36 -1.87
C MET A 77 -7.67 0.63 -0.53
N GLY A 78 -8.33 1.28 0.42
CA GLY A 78 -7.77 1.51 1.76
C GLY A 78 -7.75 0.29 2.68
N LEU A 79 -7.44 0.51 3.96
CA LEU A 79 -7.00 -0.52 4.90
C LEU A 79 -8.03 -1.64 5.16
N THR A 80 -9.32 -1.30 5.18
CA THR A 80 -10.43 -2.26 5.36
C THR A 80 -10.60 -3.12 4.11
N THR A 81 -10.63 -2.51 2.92
CA THR A 81 -10.70 -3.19 1.62
C THR A 81 -9.50 -4.13 1.41
N LEU A 82 -8.29 -3.66 1.70
CA LEU A 82 -7.05 -4.44 1.63
C LEU A 82 -7.10 -5.66 2.55
N THR A 83 -7.53 -5.48 3.80
CA THR A 83 -7.63 -6.59 4.76
C THR A 83 -8.71 -7.59 4.36
N ALA A 84 -9.87 -7.14 3.89
CA ALA A 84 -10.92 -8.02 3.40
C ALA A 84 -10.52 -8.75 2.10
N ALA A 85 -9.74 -8.12 1.22
CA ALA A 85 -9.18 -8.76 0.02
C ALA A 85 -8.13 -9.83 0.36
N ARG A 86 -7.31 -9.63 1.40
CA ARG A 86 -6.38 -10.64 1.95
C ARG A 86 -7.14 -11.90 2.37
N ILE A 87 -8.22 -11.71 3.15
CA ILE A 87 -9.08 -12.80 3.62
C ILE A 87 -9.73 -13.53 2.43
N LEU A 88 -10.31 -12.78 1.47
CA LEU A 88 -10.90 -13.36 0.27
C LEU A 88 -9.87 -14.18 -0.53
N LYS A 89 -8.66 -13.67 -0.74
CA LYS A 89 -7.59 -14.38 -1.47
C LYS A 89 -7.25 -15.72 -0.82
N GLY A 90 -7.18 -15.78 0.51
CA GLY A 90 -6.95 -17.02 1.26
C GLY A 90 -8.14 -17.99 1.21
N GLN A 91 -9.37 -17.47 1.30
CA GLN A 91 -10.61 -18.26 1.18
C GLN A 91 -10.78 -18.86 -0.22
N LEU A 92 -10.46 -18.10 -1.28
CA LEU A 92 -10.41 -18.59 -2.66
C LEU A 92 -9.28 -19.63 -2.89
N ALA A 93 -8.26 -19.65 -2.03
CA ALA A 93 -7.22 -20.68 -2.00
C ALA A 93 -7.54 -21.87 -1.06
N GLY A 94 -8.77 -21.96 -0.53
CA GLY A 94 -9.22 -23.06 0.31
C GLY A 94 -8.72 -23.03 1.77
N ARG A 95 -8.32 -21.86 2.28
CA ARG A 95 -7.90 -21.64 3.67
C ARG A 95 -8.97 -20.85 4.45
N THR A 96 -8.74 -20.64 5.76
CA THR A 96 -9.56 -19.74 6.59
C THR A 96 -9.44 -18.29 6.13
N GLY A 97 -8.21 -17.85 5.84
CA GLY A 97 -7.90 -16.72 4.95
C GLY A 97 -7.27 -15.51 5.64
N GLU A 98 -7.46 -15.35 6.94
CA GLU A 98 -6.90 -14.27 7.75
C GLU A 98 -5.37 -14.39 7.93
N GLU A 99 -4.83 -15.61 7.80
CA GLU A 99 -3.39 -15.89 7.67
C GLU A 99 -2.85 -15.76 6.24
N GLY A 100 -3.73 -15.46 5.28
CA GLY A 100 -3.39 -15.24 3.89
C GLY A 100 -2.44 -14.05 3.71
N THR A 101 -1.85 -13.94 2.52
CA THR A 101 -0.86 -12.90 2.23
C THR A 101 -1.10 -12.36 0.83
N LEU A 102 -1.37 -11.06 0.73
CA LEU A 102 -1.32 -10.33 -0.52
C LEU A 102 0.14 -10.22 -0.97
N THR A 103 0.38 -10.08 -2.26
CA THR A 103 1.71 -9.81 -2.79
C THR A 103 2.23 -8.46 -2.29
N MET A 104 1.35 -7.45 -2.18
CA MET A 104 1.71 -6.18 -1.55
C MET A 104 2.15 -6.31 -0.08
N ASP A 105 1.61 -7.27 0.68
CA ASP A 105 2.03 -7.52 2.09
C ASP A 105 3.50 -7.99 2.19
N THR A 106 4.10 -8.46 1.09
CA THR A 106 5.51 -8.92 1.05
C THR A 106 6.53 -7.80 0.78
N PHE A 107 6.07 -6.56 0.62
CA PHE A 107 6.94 -5.41 0.34
C PHE A 107 7.58 -4.94 1.66
N PRO A 108 8.91 -4.77 1.74
CA PRO A 108 9.62 -4.58 3.01
C PRO A 108 9.49 -3.16 3.61
N TYR A 109 8.88 -2.21 2.90
CA TYR A 109 8.71 -0.83 3.38
C TYR A 109 7.23 -0.41 3.25
N VAL A 110 6.69 0.14 4.33
CA VAL A 110 5.28 0.56 4.44
C VAL A 110 5.19 1.96 5.07
N ALA A 111 4.33 2.79 4.52
CA ALA A 111 3.97 4.11 5.05
C ALA A 111 2.45 4.34 4.98
N LEU A 112 1.97 5.35 5.70
CA LEU A 112 0.61 5.89 5.56
C LEU A 112 0.62 7.17 4.71
N SER A 113 -0.48 7.41 3.99
CA SER A 113 -0.63 8.47 3.00
C SER A 113 -1.88 9.30 3.31
N LYS A 114 -1.69 10.57 3.67
CA LYS A 114 -2.76 11.52 3.95
C LYS A 114 -3.44 11.97 2.66
N THR A 115 -4.71 11.61 2.49
CA THR A 115 -5.43 11.65 1.19
C THR A 115 -6.15 12.97 0.88
N TYR A 116 -6.43 13.80 1.89
CA TYR A 116 -7.19 15.07 1.78
C TYR A 116 -6.74 16.00 0.63
N THR A 117 -7.68 16.71 -0.01
CA THR A 117 -7.41 17.72 -1.05
C THR A 117 -7.18 19.11 -0.43
N VAL A 118 -6.81 20.12 -1.23
CA VAL A 118 -6.60 21.48 -0.70
C VAL A 118 -7.92 22.16 -0.28
N ASP A 119 -9.07 21.66 -0.75
CA ASP A 119 -10.41 22.18 -0.44
C ASP A 119 -11.30 21.25 0.40
N GLN A 120 -11.04 19.94 0.44
CA GLN A 120 -11.94 18.95 1.05
C GLN A 120 -11.21 17.85 1.82
N GLN A 121 -11.84 17.41 2.93
CA GLN A 121 -11.34 16.32 3.78
C GLN A 121 -11.54 14.96 3.08
N MET A 122 -12.77 14.71 2.61
CA MET A 122 -13.06 13.61 1.68
C MET A 122 -12.56 14.01 0.28
N PRO A 123 -11.61 13.26 -0.30
CA PRO A 123 -10.99 13.65 -1.56
C PRO A 123 -11.73 13.08 -2.78
N ASP A 124 -11.18 13.29 -3.97
CA ASP A 124 -11.57 12.60 -5.19
C ASP A 124 -10.36 12.16 -6.03
N SER A 125 -10.56 11.10 -6.82
CA SER A 125 -9.58 10.51 -7.74
C SER A 125 -8.90 11.46 -8.74
N ALA A 126 -9.33 12.73 -8.90
CA ALA A 126 -8.63 13.73 -9.73
C ALA A 126 -7.61 14.54 -8.93
N ALA A 127 -8.00 15.03 -7.76
CA ALA A 127 -7.13 15.79 -6.90
C ALA A 127 -6.05 14.90 -6.25
N THR A 128 -6.41 13.66 -5.88
CA THR A 128 -5.46 12.66 -5.37
C THR A 128 -4.45 12.25 -6.44
N ALA A 129 -4.91 12.00 -7.67
CA ALA A 129 -4.03 11.65 -8.79
C ALA A 129 -3.06 12.77 -9.15
N THR A 130 -3.48 14.04 -9.01
CA THR A 130 -2.55 15.17 -9.14
C THR A 130 -1.50 15.16 -8.02
N ALA A 131 -1.85 14.74 -6.80
CA ALA A 131 -0.88 14.55 -5.72
C ALA A 131 0.08 13.38 -6.02
N TYR A 132 -0.39 12.14 -6.14
CA TYR A 132 0.48 10.96 -6.24
C TYR A 132 1.18 10.81 -7.61
N LEU A 133 0.75 11.51 -8.67
CA LEU A 133 1.43 11.52 -9.98
C LEU A 133 2.22 12.80 -10.27
N CYS A 134 1.81 13.98 -9.80
CA CYS A 134 2.53 15.24 -10.08
C CYS A 134 3.33 15.78 -8.89
N GLY A 135 3.02 15.36 -7.66
CA GLY A 135 3.68 15.84 -6.44
C GLY A 135 3.03 17.09 -5.84
N VAL A 136 1.85 17.48 -6.32
CA VAL A 136 1.17 18.71 -5.89
C VAL A 136 -0.29 18.39 -5.57
N LYS A 137 -0.74 18.67 -4.34
CA LYS A 137 -2.16 18.55 -3.99
C LYS A 137 -2.97 19.63 -4.70
N ALA A 138 -4.15 19.24 -5.20
CA ALA A 138 -5.01 20.06 -6.04
C ALA A 138 -6.38 20.32 -5.38
N ILE A 139 -7.29 20.94 -6.15
CA ILE A 139 -8.70 21.16 -5.80
C ILE A 139 -9.54 19.99 -6.33
N TYR A 140 -10.56 19.58 -5.58
CA TYR A 140 -11.48 18.49 -5.95
C TYR A 140 -11.96 18.60 -7.40
N GLY A 141 -11.89 17.50 -8.14
CA GLY A 141 -12.33 17.40 -9.52
C GLY A 141 -11.44 18.11 -10.55
N THR A 142 -10.36 18.79 -10.13
CA THR A 142 -9.31 19.30 -11.04
C THR A 142 -8.21 18.26 -11.20
N MET A 143 -7.60 18.20 -12.38
CA MET A 143 -6.65 17.16 -12.74
C MET A 143 -5.40 17.74 -13.43
N GLY A 144 -4.22 17.40 -12.90
CA GLY A 144 -2.94 17.89 -13.43
C GLY A 144 -2.72 19.39 -13.21
N LEU A 145 -3.43 20.01 -12.27
CA LEU A 145 -3.39 21.44 -11.97
C LEU A 145 -3.04 21.72 -10.50
N SER A 146 -2.35 22.83 -10.25
CA SER A 146 -2.12 23.35 -8.90
C SER A 146 -3.44 23.83 -8.26
N ALA A 147 -3.49 23.92 -6.92
CA ALA A 147 -4.66 24.40 -6.21
C ALA A 147 -4.99 25.91 -6.39
N ALA A 148 -4.26 26.63 -7.24
CA ALA A 148 -4.66 27.96 -7.71
C ALA A 148 -5.69 27.90 -8.87
N ALA A 149 -5.83 26.75 -9.54
CA ALA A 149 -6.93 26.50 -10.47
C ALA A 149 -8.28 26.37 -9.75
N ARG A 150 -9.39 26.50 -10.47
CA ARG A 150 -10.76 26.37 -9.94
C ARG A 150 -11.57 25.40 -10.79
N ARG A 151 -12.33 24.52 -10.11
CA ARG A 151 -13.12 23.48 -10.78
C ARG A 151 -14.07 24.09 -11.82
N SER A 152 -14.14 23.45 -12.98
CA SER A 152 -14.95 23.83 -14.15
C SER A 152 -14.61 25.19 -14.79
N GLN A 153 -13.59 25.93 -14.32
CA GLN A 153 -13.21 27.25 -14.84
C GLN A 153 -11.96 27.18 -15.74
N CYS A 154 -12.17 26.98 -17.05
CA CYS A 154 -11.10 26.77 -18.03
C CYS A 154 -10.00 27.85 -17.98
N SER A 155 -10.37 29.12 -17.92
CA SER A 155 -9.46 30.27 -17.77
C SER A 155 -8.48 30.20 -16.60
N THR A 156 -8.73 29.37 -15.58
CA THR A 156 -7.82 29.15 -14.45
C THR A 156 -6.81 28.00 -14.66
N THR A 157 -6.88 27.29 -15.78
CA THR A 157 -5.98 26.17 -16.15
C THR A 157 -4.57 26.68 -16.44
N LYS A 158 -4.45 27.78 -17.19
CA LYS A 158 -3.20 28.24 -17.78
C LYS A 158 -2.28 28.90 -16.76
N GLY A 159 -1.05 28.40 -16.67
CA GLY A 159 -0.05 28.80 -15.67
C GLY A 159 -0.12 27.97 -14.39
N ASN A 160 -1.06 27.03 -14.28
CA ASN A 160 -1.25 26.14 -13.13
C ASN A 160 -0.95 24.67 -13.45
N GLU A 161 -0.49 24.35 -14.66
CA GLU A 161 -0.22 22.98 -15.12
C GLU A 161 0.99 22.33 -14.40
N VAL A 162 0.74 21.30 -13.60
CA VAL A 162 1.78 20.55 -12.86
C VAL A 162 2.14 19.24 -13.56
N LYS A 163 3.43 18.97 -13.78
CA LYS A 163 3.90 17.86 -14.63
C LYS A 163 4.04 16.54 -13.88
N SER A 164 3.45 15.48 -14.42
CA SER A 164 3.48 14.14 -13.85
C SER A 164 4.89 13.52 -13.86
N VAL A 165 5.12 12.53 -13.00
CA VAL A 165 6.30 11.66 -13.03
C VAL A 165 6.36 10.90 -14.36
N LEU A 166 5.21 10.53 -14.96
CA LEU A 166 5.15 9.93 -16.29
C LEU A 166 5.71 10.86 -17.37
N HIS A 167 5.28 12.13 -17.39
CA HIS A 167 5.77 13.13 -18.33
C HIS A 167 7.28 13.35 -18.18
N ARG A 168 7.75 13.52 -16.94
CA ARG A 168 9.17 13.71 -16.61
C ARG A 168 10.03 12.49 -16.96
N ALA A 169 9.52 11.27 -16.75
CA ALA A 169 10.16 10.03 -17.20
C ALA A 169 10.28 9.98 -18.73
N ARG A 170 9.24 10.38 -19.46
CA ARG A 170 9.26 10.44 -20.93
C ARG A 170 10.29 11.46 -21.46
N VAL A 171 10.39 12.63 -20.81
CA VAL A 171 11.39 13.68 -21.11
C VAL A 171 12.82 13.19 -20.85
N ALA A 172 13.06 12.44 -19.76
CA ALA A 172 14.34 11.77 -19.51
C ALA A 172 14.70 10.68 -20.56
N GLY A 173 13.74 10.33 -21.42
CA GLY A 173 13.88 9.33 -22.49
C GLY A 173 13.60 7.90 -22.04
N LYS A 174 12.98 7.70 -20.87
CA LYS A 174 12.37 6.41 -20.51
C LYS A 174 11.14 6.17 -21.39
N SER A 175 10.79 4.90 -21.60
CA SER A 175 9.50 4.55 -22.20
C SER A 175 8.40 4.65 -21.16
N VAL A 176 7.18 4.98 -21.55
CA VAL A 176 6.09 5.19 -20.57
C VAL A 176 4.80 4.50 -20.96
N GLY A 177 4.10 3.97 -19.96
CA GLY A 177 2.82 3.30 -20.17
C GLY A 177 1.78 3.56 -19.08
N ILE A 178 0.52 3.45 -19.49
CA ILE A 178 -0.68 3.48 -18.67
C ILE A 178 -1.43 2.19 -18.95
N VAL A 179 -1.73 1.46 -17.88
CA VAL A 179 -2.63 0.30 -17.88
C VAL A 179 -3.70 0.58 -16.84
N THR A 180 -4.96 0.43 -17.21
CA THR A 180 -6.09 0.60 -16.30
C THR A 180 -7.24 -0.33 -16.65
N THR A 181 -8.08 -0.63 -15.66
CA THR A 181 -9.37 -1.26 -15.84
C THR A 181 -10.46 -0.35 -16.42
N THR A 182 -10.24 0.95 -16.61
CA THR A 182 -11.29 1.92 -16.98
C THR A 182 -11.01 2.64 -18.29
N ARG A 183 -11.88 3.59 -18.66
CA ARG A 183 -11.60 4.61 -19.66
C ARG A 183 -10.23 5.20 -19.37
N VAL A 184 -9.32 5.13 -20.33
CA VAL A 184 -7.96 5.69 -20.19
C VAL A 184 -7.97 7.21 -20.02
N GLN A 185 -9.12 7.84 -20.28
CA GLN A 185 -9.47 9.24 -20.05
C GLN A 185 -10.01 9.55 -18.63
N HIS A 186 -10.05 8.58 -17.70
CA HIS A 186 -10.52 8.85 -16.36
C HIS A 186 -9.56 9.78 -15.58
N ALA A 187 -9.96 10.31 -14.42
CA ALA A 187 -9.13 11.12 -13.54
C ALA A 187 -7.77 10.46 -13.18
N SER A 188 -7.81 9.29 -12.55
CA SER A 188 -6.64 8.55 -12.06
C SER A 188 -5.59 8.22 -13.15
N PRO A 189 -5.95 7.75 -14.37
CA PRO A 189 -5.00 7.63 -15.48
C PRO A 189 -4.71 8.98 -16.16
N GLY A 190 -5.71 9.86 -16.28
CA GLY A 190 -5.65 11.14 -16.97
C GLY A 190 -4.61 12.09 -16.40
N ALA A 191 -4.46 12.14 -15.08
CA ALA A 191 -3.47 12.97 -14.39
C ALA A 191 -2.01 12.64 -14.76
N ASN A 192 -1.75 11.51 -15.43
CA ASN A 192 -0.43 11.23 -16.01
C ASN A 192 -0.09 12.14 -17.21
N TYR A 193 -1.06 12.75 -17.89
CA TYR A 193 -0.84 13.47 -19.16
C TYR A 193 -1.71 14.72 -19.36
N ALA A 194 -2.88 14.82 -18.75
CA ALA A 194 -3.83 15.90 -18.93
C ALA A 194 -3.68 17.00 -17.87
N HIS A 195 -4.02 18.23 -18.27
CA HIS A 195 -4.17 19.39 -17.41
C HIS A 195 -5.56 19.97 -17.67
N ILE A 196 -6.48 19.87 -16.71
CA ILE A 196 -7.88 20.19 -16.96
C ILE A 196 -8.63 20.60 -15.68
N ALA A 197 -9.52 21.58 -15.83
CA ALA A 197 -10.29 22.16 -14.73
C ALA A 197 -11.49 21.29 -14.29
N ASP A 198 -11.89 20.26 -15.05
CA ASP A 198 -12.89 19.28 -14.63
C ASP A 198 -12.58 17.88 -15.15
N ARG A 199 -12.64 16.88 -14.27
CA ARG A 199 -12.45 15.45 -14.59
C ARG A 199 -13.51 14.89 -15.54
N GLU A 200 -14.69 15.51 -15.62
CA GLU A 200 -15.79 15.01 -16.46
C GLU A 200 -15.67 15.38 -17.95
N TRP A 201 -14.67 16.17 -18.36
CA TRP A 201 -14.49 16.62 -19.75
C TRP A 201 -13.77 15.55 -20.63
N TYR A 202 -14.29 14.32 -20.65
CA TYR A 202 -13.66 13.15 -21.31
C TYR A 202 -13.46 13.34 -22.82
N SER A 203 -14.51 13.76 -23.53
CA SER A 203 -14.45 14.19 -24.94
C SER A 203 -14.99 15.60 -25.13
N ASP A 204 -14.92 16.11 -26.37
CA ASP A 204 -15.46 17.41 -26.76
C ASP A 204 -16.99 17.50 -26.62
N THR A 205 -17.71 16.37 -26.59
CA THR A 205 -19.14 16.33 -26.19
C THR A 205 -19.34 16.74 -24.72
N ASN A 206 -18.36 16.50 -23.83
CA ASN A 206 -18.46 16.84 -22.41
C ASN A 206 -17.93 18.24 -22.08
N LEU A 207 -17.13 18.83 -22.97
CA LEU A 207 -16.48 20.13 -22.78
C LEU A 207 -17.47 21.29 -23.04
N PRO A 208 -17.75 22.18 -22.07
CA PRO A 208 -18.63 23.33 -22.30
C PRO A 208 -18.14 24.24 -23.44
N PRO A 209 -19.03 24.79 -24.29
CA PRO A 209 -18.61 25.66 -25.40
C PRO A 209 -17.80 26.90 -24.98
N SER A 210 -18.02 27.40 -23.76
CA SER A 210 -17.18 28.44 -23.14
C SER A 210 -15.75 27.95 -22.89
N ALA A 211 -15.59 26.80 -22.24
CA ALA A 211 -14.28 26.18 -21.98
C ALA A 211 -13.53 25.83 -23.28
N ALA A 212 -14.24 25.35 -24.30
CA ALA A 212 -13.67 25.13 -25.63
C ALA A 212 -13.21 26.44 -26.30
N GLY A 213 -13.97 27.53 -26.15
CA GLY A 213 -13.63 28.87 -26.64
C GLY A 213 -12.49 29.55 -25.86
N GLU A 214 -12.38 29.29 -24.56
CA GLU A 214 -11.24 29.68 -23.70
C GLU A 214 -9.96 28.88 -24.00
N GLY A 215 -10.06 27.82 -24.83
CA GLY A 215 -8.93 27.07 -25.37
C GLY A 215 -8.64 25.73 -24.70
N CYS A 216 -9.42 25.31 -23.71
CA CYS A 216 -9.28 23.99 -23.10
C CYS A 216 -9.49 22.87 -24.13
N LYS A 217 -8.93 21.70 -23.80
CA LYS A 217 -9.04 20.47 -24.59
C LYS A 217 -9.52 19.33 -23.71
N ASP A 218 -10.36 18.49 -24.28
CA ASP A 218 -10.88 17.29 -23.65
C ASP A 218 -9.78 16.27 -23.35
N ILE A 219 -10.04 15.36 -22.41
CA ILE A 219 -9.03 14.43 -21.90
C ILE A 219 -8.57 13.46 -23.00
N ALA A 220 -9.47 13.00 -23.86
CA ALA A 220 -9.13 12.15 -25.01
C ALA A 220 -8.16 12.87 -25.98
N TYR A 221 -8.38 14.15 -26.28
CA TYR A 221 -7.42 14.94 -27.08
C TYR A 221 -6.06 15.05 -26.37
N GLN A 222 -6.06 15.36 -25.07
CA GLN A 222 -4.83 15.50 -24.29
C GLN A 222 -4.01 14.19 -24.21
N LEU A 223 -4.67 13.02 -24.21
CA LEU A 223 -4.03 11.69 -24.26
C LEU A 223 -3.15 11.49 -25.50
N VAL A 224 -3.56 12.03 -26.65
CA VAL A 224 -2.84 11.86 -27.92
C VAL A 224 -1.74 12.91 -28.11
N HIS A 225 -1.94 14.11 -27.56
CA HIS A 225 -1.16 15.30 -27.88
C HIS A 225 -0.19 15.80 -26.78
N ASN A 226 -0.48 15.62 -25.48
CA ASN A 226 0.33 16.24 -24.43
C ASN A 226 1.65 15.51 -24.12
N THR A 227 1.61 14.17 -24.12
CA THR A 227 2.75 13.32 -23.76
C THR A 227 2.78 12.10 -24.68
N ASP A 228 3.96 11.74 -25.18
CA ASP A 228 4.10 10.61 -26.09
C ASP A 228 4.20 9.27 -25.32
N ILE A 229 3.06 8.61 -25.15
CA ILE A 229 2.93 7.37 -24.37
C ILE A 229 3.14 6.14 -25.26
N ASN A 230 4.01 5.21 -24.83
CA ASN A 230 4.30 3.97 -25.56
C ASN A 230 3.19 2.91 -25.42
N VAL A 231 2.60 2.77 -24.25
CA VAL A 231 1.55 1.77 -24.01
C VAL A 231 0.34 2.41 -23.33
N ILE A 232 -0.83 2.29 -23.93
CA ILE A 232 -2.12 2.77 -23.41
C ILE A 232 -3.06 1.57 -23.44
N LEU A 233 -3.42 1.01 -22.29
CA LEU A 233 -4.32 -0.16 -22.20
C LEU A 233 -5.45 0.11 -21.19
N GLY A 234 -6.69 -0.14 -21.60
CA GLY A 234 -7.87 -0.03 -20.75
C GLY A 234 -9.16 -0.02 -21.57
N GLY A 235 -10.21 0.64 -21.10
CA GLY A 235 -11.38 0.99 -21.89
C GLY A 235 -11.26 2.38 -22.54
N GLY A 236 -12.32 2.81 -23.21
CA GLY A 236 -12.54 4.22 -23.54
C GLY A 236 -12.69 4.52 -25.04
N ARG A 237 -13.16 3.56 -25.83
CA ARG A 237 -13.35 3.73 -27.29
C ARG A 237 -14.29 4.91 -27.62
N GLN A 238 -15.36 5.11 -26.84
CA GLN A 238 -16.42 6.10 -27.10
C GLN A 238 -15.86 7.52 -27.34
N TYR A 239 -14.92 7.94 -26.49
CA TYR A 239 -14.35 9.29 -26.48
C TYR A 239 -13.32 9.56 -27.59
N MET A 240 -12.93 8.52 -28.33
CA MET A 240 -11.83 8.54 -29.30
C MET A 240 -12.29 8.57 -30.76
N PHE A 241 -13.58 8.36 -31.02
CA PHE A 241 -14.15 8.22 -32.37
C PHE A 241 -15.28 9.22 -32.65
N PRO A 242 -15.49 9.61 -33.94
CA PRO A 242 -16.59 10.48 -34.35
C PRO A 242 -17.97 10.00 -33.92
N LYS A 243 -18.88 10.96 -33.71
CA LYS A 243 -20.27 10.67 -33.39
C LYS A 243 -20.96 9.86 -34.48
N GLY A 244 -21.41 8.66 -34.12
CA GLY A 244 -22.05 7.71 -35.05
C GLY A 244 -21.10 6.67 -35.67
N THR A 245 -19.79 6.72 -35.39
CA THR A 245 -18.91 5.57 -35.63
C THR A 245 -19.33 4.44 -34.69
N ALA A 246 -19.84 3.33 -35.23
CA ALA A 246 -20.26 2.19 -34.43
C ALA A 246 -19.09 1.56 -33.67
N ASP A 247 -19.33 1.15 -32.43
CA ASP A 247 -18.35 0.40 -31.64
C ASP A 247 -18.12 -1.01 -32.24
N PRO A 248 -16.87 -1.52 -32.31
CA PRO A 248 -16.57 -2.80 -32.97
C PRO A 248 -17.18 -4.04 -32.29
N GLU A 249 -17.66 -3.90 -31.05
CA GLU A 249 -18.22 -4.98 -30.24
C GLU A 249 -19.72 -4.78 -29.96
N TYR A 250 -20.12 -3.52 -29.72
CA TYR A 250 -21.49 -3.16 -29.38
C TYR A 250 -22.14 -2.31 -30.47
N ALA A 251 -22.87 -2.95 -31.39
CA ALA A 251 -23.53 -2.27 -32.51
C ALA A 251 -24.61 -1.21 -32.13
N GLN A 252 -24.96 -1.07 -30.84
CA GLN A 252 -25.83 -0.01 -30.31
C GLN A 252 -25.06 1.14 -29.64
N SER A 253 -23.76 0.97 -29.41
CA SER A 253 -22.85 2.01 -28.92
C SER A 253 -22.15 2.67 -30.11
N THR A 254 -21.88 3.97 -30.00
CA THR A 254 -21.10 4.72 -30.99
C THR A 254 -20.08 5.61 -30.32
N GLY A 255 -19.06 6.05 -31.06
CA GLY A 255 -18.26 7.21 -30.69
C GLY A 255 -19.13 8.44 -30.40
N ASP A 256 -18.60 9.40 -29.64
CA ASP A 256 -19.33 10.60 -29.22
C ASP A 256 -18.74 11.94 -29.67
N ARG A 257 -17.58 11.96 -30.34
CA ARG A 257 -16.88 13.20 -30.71
C ARG A 257 -17.65 14.05 -31.73
N LEU A 258 -17.73 15.36 -31.49
CA LEU A 258 -18.42 16.33 -32.36
C LEU A 258 -17.48 16.94 -33.41
N ASP A 259 -16.18 16.99 -33.12
CA ASP A 259 -15.12 17.45 -34.01
C ASP A 259 -14.86 16.55 -35.25
N ASN A 260 -15.60 15.44 -35.38
CA ASN A 260 -15.46 14.42 -36.43
C ASN A 260 -14.04 13.82 -36.56
N THR A 261 -13.22 13.89 -35.51
CA THR A 261 -11.85 13.36 -35.51
C THR A 261 -11.80 11.94 -34.95
N SER A 262 -11.04 11.06 -35.61
CA SER A 262 -10.64 9.77 -35.04
C SER A 262 -9.29 9.93 -34.35
N LEU A 263 -9.29 10.02 -33.03
CA LEU A 263 -8.09 10.21 -32.23
C LEU A 263 -7.16 8.98 -32.25
N VAL A 264 -7.73 7.78 -32.47
CA VAL A 264 -6.94 6.56 -32.71
C VAL A 264 -6.14 6.67 -34.00
N ASP A 265 -6.77 7.13 -35.10
CA ASP A 265 -6.07 7.26 -36.39
C ASP A 265 -5.02 8.38 -36.36
N VAL A 266 -5.29 9.49 -35.65
CA VAL A 266 -4.31 10.54 -35.37
C VAL A 266 -3.14 9.99 -34.54
N TRP A 267 -3.41 9.18 -33.51
CA TRP A 267 -2.37 8.59 -32.68
C TRP A 267 -1.49 7.59 -33.45
N LEU A 268 -2.10 6.75 -34.29
CA LEU A 268 -1.42 5.78 -35.16
C LEU A 268 -0.57 6.47 -36.24
N THR A 269 -1.14 7.42 -37.00
CA THR A 269 -0.48 8.05 -38.16
C THR A 269 0.80 8.79 -37.77
N ASN A 270 0.85 9.34 -36.55
CA ASN A 270 2.02 10.05 -36.04
C ASN A 270 3.14 9.14 -35.50
N ARG A 271 2.97 7.80 -35.48
CA ARG A 271 3.88 6.88 -34.78
C ARG A 271 4.31 5.70 -35.65
N LYS A 272 5.60 5.36 -35.58
CA LYS A 272 6.16 4.16 -36.24
C LYS A 272 5.96 2.93 -35.36
N ASN A 273 5.77 1.76 -35.97
CA ASN A 273 5.54 0.49 -35.28
C ASN A 273 4.41 0.55 -34.23
N ALA A 274 3.40 1.37 -34.50
CA ALA A 274 2.22 1.56 -33.67
C ALA A 274 1.13 0.52 -34.02
N LYS A 275 0.41 0.04 -33.02
CA LYS A 275 -0.76 -0.84 -33.18
C LYS A 275 -1.92 -0.36 -32.33
N TYR A 276 -3.12 -0.47 -32.88
CA TYR A 276 -4.37 -0.38 -32.15
C TYR A 276 -4.98 -1.77 -32.03
N VAL A 277 -5.53 -2.09 -30.86
CA VAL A 277 -6.29 -3.31 -30.57
C VAL A 277 -7.54 -2.98 -29.76
N TRP A 278 -8.57 -3.80 -29.84
CA TRP A 278 -9.82 -3.60 -29.09
C TRP A 278 -10.35 -4.86 -28.40
N ASN A 279 -9.70 -6.01 -28.57
CA ASN A 279 -10.03 -7.25 -27.86
C ASN A 279 -8.78 -8.07 -27.51
N LYS A 280 -8.98 -9.07 -26.65
CA LYS A 280 -7.94 -9.97 -26.15
C LYS A 280 -7.21 -10.72 -27.26
N ALA A 281 -7.93 -11.30 -28.23
CA ALA A 281 -7.30 -12.06 -29.32
C ALA A 281 -6.33 -11.20 -30.15
N GLN A 282 -6.65 -9.93 -30.36
CA GLN A 282 -5.74 -8.96 -30.97
C GLN A 282 -4.57 -8.59 -30.06
N LEU A 283 -4.81 -8.39 -28.76
CA LEU A 283 -3.75 -8.11 -27.77
C LEU A 283 -2.74 -9.26 -27.69
N ASP A 284 -3.21 -10.50 -27.60
CA ASP A 284 -2.39 -11.70 -27.55
C ASP A 284 -1.50 -11.79 -28.79
N ALA A 285 -2.05 -11.48 -29.97
CA ALA A 285 -1.35 -11.42 -31.26
C ALA A 285 -0.36 -10.23 -31.41
N VAL A 286 -0.26 -9.32 -30.44
CA VAL A 286 0.78 -8.27 -30.44
C VAL A 286 2.14 -8.90 -30.10
N ASP A 287 2.97 -9.12 -31.13
CA ASP A 287 4.41 -9.35 -30.98
C ASP A 287 5.08 -8.14 -30.31
N GLU A 288 5.56 -8.34 -29.09
CA GLU A 288 6.10 -7.28 -28.24
C GLU A 288 7.49 -6.81 -28.70
N ARG A 289 8.19 -7.63 -29.51
CA ARG A 289 9.51 -7.30 -30.05
C ARG A 289 9.41 -6.16 -31.06
N ASN A 290 8.53 -6.30 -32.05
CA ASN A 290 8.40 -5.38 -33.18
C ASN A 290 7.33 -4.28 -33.01
N THR A 291 6.63 -4.22 -31.87
CA THR A 291 5.63 -3.17 -31.57
C THR A 291 6.24 -2.15 -30.61
N ASP A 292 6.37 -0.88 -31.02
CA ASP A 292 6.99 0.19 -30.18
C ASP A 292 5.95 1.10 -29.53
N TYR A 293 4.74 1.13 -30.09
CA TYR A 293 3.59 1.82 -29.53
C TYR A 293 2.36 0.90 -29.57
N LEU A 294 1.63 0.77 -28.47
CA LEU A 294 0.41 -0.03 -28.38
C LEU A 294 -0.72 0.78 -27.71
N MET A 295 -1.86 0.90 -28.39
CA MET A 295 -3.11 1.39 -27.82
C MET A 295 -4.13 0.24 -27.83
N GLY A 296 -4.65 -0.13 -26.67
CA GLY A 296 -5.65 -1.17 -26.51
C GLY A 296 -6.86 -0.64 -25.75
N LEU A 297 -8.01 -0.55 -26.42
CA LEU A 297 -9.25 0.00 -25.86
C LEU A 297 -10.35 -1.08 -25.89
N PHE A 298 -10.54 -1.76 -24.77
CA PHE A 298 -11.26 -3.03 -24.68
C PHE A 298 -12.77 -2.92 -24.46
N GLU A 299 -13.27 -1.77 -24.00
CA GLU A 299 -14.71 -1.48 -23.85
C GLU A 299 -15.01 -0.02 -24.30
N PRO A 300 -16.28 0.34 -24.64
CA PRO A 300 -16.66 1.69 -25.05
C PRO A 300 -16.30 2.75 -24.00
N LYS A 301 -16.48 2.42 -22.72
CA LYS A 301 -16.06 3.27 -21.60
C LYS A 301 -15.01 2.56 -20.75
N ASP A 302 -15.41 1.58 -19.96
CA ASP A 302 -14.61 1.01 -18.89
C ASP A 302 -14.69 -0.52 -18.94
N THR A 303 -13.67 -1.25 -18.47
CA THR A 303 -13.65 -2.71 -18.58
C THR A 303 -14.52 -3.38 -17.51
N ARG A 304 -15.15 -4.52 -17.84
CA ARG A 304 -16.04 -5.27 -16.94
C ARG A 304 -15.30 -5.89 -15.74
N TYR A 305 -16.00 -6.07 -14.62
CA TYR A 305 -15.51 -6.79 -13.42
C TYR A 305 -14.91 -8.17 -13.74
N GLU A 306 -14.00 -8.68 -12.94
CA GLU A 306 -13.44 -10.04 -13.10
C GLU A 306 -14.51 -11.13 -12.98
N LEU A 307 -15.57 -10.86 -12.19
CA LEU A 307 -16.73 -11.74 -12.06
C LEU A 307 -17.72 -11.65 -13.25
N GLU A 308 -17.56 -10.68 -14.15
CA GLU A 308 -18.43 -10.45 -15.33
C GLU A 308 -17.64 -10.34 -16.66
N ARG A 309 -16.31 -10.43 -16.59
CA ARG A 309 -15.37 -10.35 -17.71
C ARG A 309 -15.55 -11.59 -18.59
N ASN A 310 -15.67 -11.38 -19.89
CA ASN A 310 -15.66 -12.49 -20.82
C ASN A 310 -14.19 -12.81 -21.18
N PRO A 311 -13.62 -13.95 -20.73
CA PRO A 311 -12.19 -14.23 -20.92
C PRO A 311 -11.79 -14.48 -22.38
N ASP A 312 -12.76 -14.60 -23.31
CA ASP A 312 -12.51 -14.72 -24.75
C ASP A 312 -12.37 -13.35 -25.45
N THR A 313 -13.06 -12.30 -24.97
CA THR A 313 -13.01 -10.93 -25.56
C THR A 313 -12.12 -9.97 -24.78
N ASP A 314 -12.07 -10.10 -23.47
CA ASP A 314 -11.53 -9.09 -22.56
C ASP A 314 -10.27 -9.58 -21.84
N PRO A 315 -9.12 -8.88 -21.95
CA PRO A 315 -7.93 -9.21 -21.16
C PRO A 315 -8.12 -8.84 -19.68
N SER A 316 -7.51 -9.60 -18.77
CA SER A 316 -7.42 -9.21 -17.35
C SER A 316 -6.40 -8.07 -17.14
N LEU A 317 -6.39 -7.42 -15.95
CA LEU A 317 -5.33 -6.45 -15.64
C LEU A 317 -3.95 -7.11 -15.75
N THR A 318 -3.80 -8.32 -15.20
CA THR A 318 -2.55 -9.09 -15.24
C THR A 318 -2.04 -9.27 -16.69
N GLU A 319 -2.94 -9.56 -17.64
CA GLU A 319 -2.58 -9.75 -19.06
C GLU A 319 -2.21 -8.44 -19.76
N MET A 320 -2.96 -7.35 -19.52
CA MET A 320 -2.64 -6.02 -20.02
C MET A 320 -1.29 -5.52 -19.49
N MET A 321 -1.08 -5.64 -18.17
CA MET A 321 0.14 -5.26 -17.47
C MET A 321 1.35 -6.05 -17.97
N GLU A 322 1.23 -7.36 -18.16
CA GLU A 322 2.31 -8.18 -18.73
C GLU A 322 2.67 -7.72 -20.14
N LYS A 323 1.68 -7.46 -21.00
CA LYS A 323 1.93 -6.96 -22.37
C LYS A 323 2.62 -5.59 -22.34
N ALA A 324 2.23 -4.71 -21.41
CA ALA A 324 2.88 -3.42 -21.21
C ALA A 324 4.35 -3.56 -20.80
N ILE A 325 4.67 -4.31 -19.75
CA ILE A 325 6.07 -4.51 -19.31
C ILE A 325 6.91 -5.13 -20.43
N LYS A 326 6.38 -6.10 -21.16
CA LYS A 326 7.09 -6.75 -22.29
C LYS A 326 7.51 -5.78 -23.40
N ILE A 327 6.70 -4.77 -23.70
CA ILE A 327 6.99 -3.71 -24.68
C ILE A 327 7.92 -2.66 -24.08
N LEU A 328 7.59 -2.14 -22.89
CA LEU A 328 8.31 -1.04 -22.24
C LEU A 328 9.77 -1.38 -21.89
N ARG A 329 10.04 -2.62 -21.44
CA ARG A 329 11.38 -3.10 -21.07
C ARG A 329 12.40 -3.13 -22.22
N LYS A 330 11.98 -2.90 -23.46
CA LYS A 330 12.89 -2.76 -24.61
C LYS A 330 13.79 -1.54 -24.51
N ASN A 331 13.40 -0.50 -23.77
CA ASN A 331 14.18 0.72 -23.64
C ASN A 331 15.32 0.56 -22.62
N PRO A 332 16.61 0.72 -23.02
CA PRO A 332 17.73 0.57 -22.10
C PRO A 332 17.80 1.65 -21.01
N LYS A 333 17.14 2.81 -21.18
CA LYS A 333 16.96 3.82 -20.12
C LYS A 333 15.93 3.40 -19.04
N GLY A 334 15.24 2.28 -19.27
CA GLY A 334 14.13 1.79 -18.46
C GLY A 334 12.81 2.47 -18.78
N PHE A 335 11.81 2.26 -17.92
CA PHE A 335 10.44 2.72 -18.14
C PHE A 335 9.76 3.29 -16.89
N TYR A 336 8.65 4.01 -17.10
CA TYR A 336 7.64 4.29 -16.08
C TYR A 336 6.32 3.61 -16.48
N LEU A 337 5.73 2.84 -15.57
CA LEU A 337 4.43 2.21 -15.77
C LEU A 337 3.47 2.62 -14.66
N PHE A 338 2.37 3.27 -15.03
CA PHE A 338 1.21 3.41 -14.16
C PHE A 338 0.27 2.22 -14.41
N CYS A 339 -0.03 1.45 -13.37
CA CYS A 339 -0.92 0.29 -13.42
C CYS A 339 -2.04 0.48 -12.40
N LEU A 340 -3.17 0.95 -12.89
CA LEU A 340 -4.35 1.32 -12.12
C LEU A 340 -5.39 0.21 -12.11
N TYR A 341 -6.13 0.14 -11.01
CA TYR A 341 -7.36 -0.60 -10.88
C TYR A 341 -8.43 0.32 -10.27
N PHE A 342 -9.37 0.77 -11.10
CA PHE A 342 -10.44 1.75 -10.80
C PHE A 342 -11.80 1.30 -11.38
N PHE A 343 -12.90 1.87 -10.89
CA PHE A 343 -14.30 1.47 -11.10
C PHE A 343 -15.11 2.62 -11.73
N PRO A 344 -16.06 2.41 -12.66
CA PRO A 344 -17.07 3.43 -13.04
C PRO A 344 -18.48 3.29 -12.42
N THR A 345 -19.22 4.40 -12.34
CA THR A 345 -20.70 4.32 -12.37
C THR A 345 -21.13 3.56 -13.63
N ALA A 346 -21.89 2.47 -13.45
CA ALA A 346 -22.31 1.52 -14.48
C ALA A 346 -21.18 0.61 -15.05
N SER A 347 -20.71 -0.32 -14.20
CA SER A 347 -20.07 -1.62 -14.49
C SER A 347 -18.54 -1.68 -14.69
N GLY A 348 -17.88 -2.55 -13.90
CA GLY A 348 -16.44 -2.56 -13.55
C GLY A 348 -16.13 -1.68 -12.31
N ARG A 349 -15.06 -1.68 -11.46
CA ARG A 349 -13.90 -2.53 -11.04
C ARG A 349 -13.13 -1.96 -9.74
N ILE A 350 -13.34 -2.42 -8.48
CA ILE A 350 -13.04 -1.79 -7.12
C ILE A 350 -13.93 -0.63 -6.58
N ASP A 351 -13.54 0.65 -6.74
CA ASP A 351 -14.03 1.83 -5.98
C ASP A 351 -15.58 2.07 -5.96
N HIS A 352 -16.27 2.37 -7.07
CA HIS A 352 -17.75 2.50 -7.05
C HIS A 352 -18.48 1.17 -6.74
N GLY A 353 -17.78 0.10 -6.34
CA GLY A 353 -18.33 -1.13 -5.78
C GLY A 353 -18.54 -0.99 -4.29
N HIS A 354 -17.73 -0.15 -3.66
CA HIS A 354 -18.07 0.49 -2.41
C HIS A 354 -19.20 1.51 -2.61
N HIS A 355 -19.17 2.38 -3.63
CA HIS A 355 -20.28 3.30 -3.91
C HIS A 355 -21.64 2.62 -4.19
N SER A 356 -21.64 1.54 -4.98
CA SER A 356 -22.83 0.71 -5.24
C SER A 356 -23.16 -0.21 -4.05
N SER A 357 -22.29 -0.20 -3.03
CA SER A 357 -22.31 -1.06 -1.85
C SER A 357 -22.34 -2.57 -2.17
N GLU A 358 -21.74 -2.98 -3.29
CA GLU A 358 -21.52 -4.35 -3.75
C GLU A 358 -20.07 -4.81 -3.50
N ALA A 359 -19.70 -5.02 -2.24
CA ALA A 359 -18.34 -5.40 -1.83
C ALA A 359 -17.83 -6.70 -2.49
N LYS A 360 -18.72 -7.60 -2.93
CA LYS A 360 -18.31 -8.84 -3.63
C LYS A 360 -17.64 -8.58 -4.97
N LEU A 361 -18.02 -7.50 -5.65
CA LEU A 361 -17.29 -7.01 -6.79
C LEU A 361 -15.96 -6.44 -6.27
N SER A 362 -15.97 -5.41 -5.42
CA SER A 362 -14.74 -4.74 -4.95
C SER A 362 -13.62 -5.67 -4.44
N LEU A 363 -13.94 -6.70 -3.65
CA LEU A 363 -12.90 -7.59 -3.12
C LEU A 363 -12.32 -8.56 -4.16
N HIS A 364 -13.12 -9.12 -5.07
CA HIS A 364 -12.60 -9.97 -6.16
C HIS A 364 -11.67 -9.21 -7.09
N GLU A 365 -11.92 -7.91 -7.20
CA GLU A 365 -11.22 -6.97 -8.04
C GLU A 365 -9.85 -6.58 -7.44
N ALA A 366 -9.81 -6.29 -6.13
CA ALA A 366 -8.56 -6.15 -5.38
C ALA A 366 -7.68 -7.41 -5.43
N VAL A 367 -8.28 -8.61 -5.55
CA VAL A 367 -7.53 -9.87 -5.74
C VAL A 367 -6.93 -9.99 -7.16
N GLU A 368 -7.55 -9.46 -8.21
CA GLU A 368 -6.91 -9.38 -9.55
C GLU A 368 -5.81 -8.31 -9.60
N PHE A 369 -5.99 -7.19 -8.91
CA PHE A 369 -4.94 -6.17 -8.73
C PHE A 369 -3.68 -6.78 -8.08
N ASP A 370 -3.85 -7.57 -7.01
CA ASP A 370 -2.73 -8.24 -6.36
C ASP A 370 -2.08 -9.33 -7.23
N ARG A 371 -2.84 -10.01 -8.12
CA ARG A 371 -2.27 -10.91 -9.14
C ARG A 371 -1.42 -10.17 -10.17
N ALA A 372 -1.82 -8.96 -10.57
CA ALA A 372 -1.00 -8.12 -11.44
C ALA A 372 0.29 -7.66 -10.76
N ILE A 373 0.26 -7.35 -9.46
CA ILE A 373 1.46 -7.03 -8.67
C ILE A 373 2.42 -8.23 -8.61
N ALA A 374 1.91 -9.45 -8.36
CA ALA A 374 2.71 -10.68 -8.43
C ALA A 374 3.37 -10.85 -9.80
N ARG A 375 2.60 -10.72 -10.87
CA ARG A 375 3.10 -10.92 -12.23
C ARG A 375 4.12 -9.85 -12.65
N ALA A 376 4.02 -8.62 -12.15
CA ALA A 376 5.06 -7.61 -12.39
C ALA A 376 6.37 -7.94 -11.67
N ALA A 377 6.32 -8.51 -10.46
CA ALA A 377 7.51 -8.95 -9.73
C ALA A 377 8.23 -10.11 -10.45
N GLU A 378 7.51 -10.98 -11.14
CA GLU A 378 8.10 -12.03 -12.00
C GLU A 378 8.76 -11.48 -13.28
N LEU A 379 8.35 -10.30 -13.75
CA LEU A 379 8.75 -9.71 -15.03
C LEU A 379 9.84 -8.61 -14.90
N THR A 380 10.22 -8.24 -13.68
CA THR A 380 11.15 -7.14 -13.37
C THR A 380 12.17 -7.56 -12.30
N SER A 381 13.09 -6.67 -11.93
CA SER A 381 14.10 -6.95 -10.89
C SER A 381 14.09 -5.89 -9.81
N GLU A 382 13.93 -6.29 -8.55
CA GLU A 382 14.01 -5.41 -7.37
C GLU A 382 15.42 -4.79 -7.18
N LEU A 383 16.40 -5.23 -7.96
CA LEU A 383 17.70 -4.56 -8.06
C LEU A 383 17.62 -3.24 -8.85
N ASP A 384 16.79 -3.15 -9.90
CA ASP A 384 16.74 -2.02 -10.85
C ASP A 384 15.36 -1.33 -10.97
N THR A 385 14.33 -1.92 -10.36
CA THR A 385 12.93 -1.51 -10.50
C THR A 385 12.37 -1.12 -9.15
N LEU A 386 11.96 0.14 -8.99
CA LEU A 386 11.16 0.59 -7.84
C LEU A 386 9.69 0.33 -8.16
N THR A 387 9.07 -0.54 -7.38
CA THR A 387 7.64 -0.83 -7.44
C THR A 387 6.98 -0.28 -6.17
N VAL A 388 6.00 0.60 -6.36
CA VAL A 388 5.15 1.16 -5.30
C VAL A 388 3.73 0.69 -5.54
N ALA A 389 3.03 0.27 -4.48
CA ALA A 389 1.60 -0.01 -4.51
C ALA A 389 0.90 0.85 -3.43
N THR A 390 -0.21 1.49 -3.79
CA THR A 390 -0.96 2.40 -2.91
C THR A 390 -2.43 2.44 -3.32
N ALA A 391 -3.27 3.02 -2.47
CA ALA A 391 -4.54 3.59 -2.90
C ALA A 391 -4.43 5.11 -3.03
N ASP A 392 -5.48 5.74 -3.54
CA ASP A 392 -5.62 7.19 -3.61
C ASP A 392 -6.59 7.76 -2.55
N HIS A 393 -7.65 7.03 -2.25
CA HIS A 393 -8.51 7.20 -1.08
C HIS A 393 -9.04 5.85 -0.58
N SER A 394 -9.87 5.85 0.46
CA SER A 394 -10.62 4.67 0.88
C SER A 394 -12.12 4.88 0.61
N HIS A 395 -12.96 4.24 1.41
CA HIS A 395 -14.42 4.20 1.35
C HIS A 395 -14.96 4.10 2.77
N VAL A 396 -16.24 4.39 3.01
CA VAL A 396 -16.87 4.10 4.31
C VAL A 396 -17.22 2.61 4.46
N PHE A 397 -16.37 1.75 3.89
CA PHE A 397 -16.42 0.30 3.93
C PHE A 397 -15.84 -0.23 5.25
N SER A 398 -16.64 -1.02 5.96
CA SER A 398 -16.28 -1.63 7.23
C SER A 398 -16.42 -3.15 7.18
N PHE A 399 -15.55 -3.84 7.91
CA PHE A 399 -15.58 -5.29 8.10
C PHE A 399 -15.40 -5.59 9.60
N GLY A 400 -16.36 -6.30 10.19
CA GLY A 400 -16.44 -6.52 11.63
C GLY A 400 -17.67 -7.32 12.07
N GLY A 401 -18.13 -7.11 13.30
CA GLY A 401 -19.10 -8.01 13.95
C GLY A 401 -18.41 -9.14 14.70
N HIS A 402 -19.11 -10.23 14.97
CA HIS A 402 -18.62 -11.33 15.81
C HIS A 402 -18.82 -12.68 15.10
N SER A 403 -17.79 -13.09 14.38
CA SER A 403 -17.73 -14.32 13.58
C SER A 403 -16.44 -15.11 13.91
N PRO A 404 -16.44 -16.46 13.80
CA PRO A 404 -15.25 -17.27 14.01
C PRO A 404 -14.24 -17.12 12.87
N ARG A 405 -13.02 -17.59 13.12
CA ARG A 405 -11.95 -17.75 12.13
C ARG A 405 -12.45 -18.58 10.93
N GLY A 406 -12.20 -18.13 9.71
CA GLY A 406 -12.67 -18.77 8.48
C GLY A 406 -14.11 -18.47 8.07
N ASN A 407 -14.81 -17.57 8.77
CA ASN A 407 -16.12 -17.10 8.30
C ASN A 407 -15.95 -16.38 6.94
N PRO A 408 -16.82 -16.63 5.94
CA PRO A 408 -16.73 -15.95 4.66
C PRO A 408 -16.71 -14.43 4.83
N VAL A 409 -15.74 -13.75 4.22
CA VAL A 409 -15.50 -12.30 4.44
C VAL A 409 -16.69 -11.40 4.04
N LEU A 410 -17.60 -11.91 3.22
CA LEU A 410 -18.87 -11.26 2.84
C LEU A 410 -20.12 -12.00 3.35
N GLY A 411 -19.91 -13.00 4.22
CA GLY A 411 -20.97 -13.78 4.85
C GLY A 411 -21.66 -13.02 5.98
N LEU A 412 -22.69 -13.65 6.54
CA LEU A 412 -23.36 -13.20 7.75
C LEU A 412 -22.39 -13.15 8.94
N SER A 413 -22.68 -12.29 9.90
CA SER A 413 -22.09 -12.41 11.24
C SER A 413 -22.75 -13.55 12.02
N SER A 414 -22.00 -14.22 12.89
CA SER A 414 -22.52 -15.36 13.67
C SER A 414 -23.39 -14.95 14.86
N LYS A 415 -23.39 -13.66 15.23
CA LYS A 415 -24.38 -13.05 16.13
C LYS A 415 -25.35 -12.18 15.32
N MET A 416 -26.59 -12.11 15.80
CA MET A 416 -27.59 -11.14 15.32
C MET A 416 -27.29 -9.74 15.88
N GLY A 417 -27.89 -8.72 15.30
CA GLY A 417 -27.98 -7.40 15.93
C GLY A 417 -29.07 -7.36 17.01
N ASP A 418 -29.11 -6.29 17.80
CA ASP A 418 -30.07 -6.11 18.90
C ASP A 418 -31.55 -6.08 18.44
N ASP A 419 -31.78 -5.83 17.14
CA ASP A 419 -33.08 -5.97 16.48
C ASP A 419 -33.49 -7.42 16.16
N ASN A 420 -32.73 -8.40 16.68
CA ASN A 420 -32.91 -9.85 16.53
C ASN A 420 -32.93 -10.34 15.07
N LYS A 421 -32.07 -9.72 14.24
CA LYS A 421 -31.93 -10.03 12.81
C LYS A 421 -30.46 -10.18 12.42
N TYR A 422 -30.18 -10.97 11.39
CA TYR A 422 -28.83 -11.14 10.87
C TYR A 422 -28.31 -9.85 10.21
N PHE A 423 -26.99 -9.69 10.17
CA PHE A 423 -26.29 -8.66 9.40
C PHE A 423 -25.04 -9.28 8.76
N THR A 424 -24.49 -8.64 7.72
CA THR A 424 -23.25 -9.11 7.09
C THR A 424 -22.01 -8.66 7.86
N THR A 425 -20.96 -9.48 7.81
CA THR A 425 -19.64 -9.15 8.37
C THR A 425 -19.06 -7.90 7.71
N ALA A 426 -19.46 -7.60 6.46
CA ALA A 426 -19.17 -6.36 5.75
C ALA A 426 -20.39 -5.41 5.73
N LEU A 427 -20.18 -4.11 5.98
CA LEU A 427 -21.21 -3.04 6.03
C LEU A 427 -20.64 -1.70 5.54
N TYR A 428 -21.51 -0.76 5.18
CA TYR A 428 -21.12 0.61 4.79
C TYR A 428 -21.68 1.70 5.71
N GLY A 429 -20.95 2.81 5.88
CA GLY A 429 -21.44 3.98 6.61
C GLY A 429 -22.64 4.66 5.93
N ASN A 430 -22.63 4.74 4.59
CA ASN A 430 -23.71 5.30 3.78
C ASN A 430 -23.81 4.54 2.44
N GLY A 431 -24.79 4.86 1.60
CA GLY A 431 -24.92 4.27 0.24
C GLY A 431 -26.30 3.76 -0.13
N PRO A 432 -26.44 3.11 -1.31
CA PRO A 432 -27.70 2.58 -1.82
C PRO A 432 -28.20 1.34 -1.07
N GLY A 433 -27.37 0.72 -0.23
CA GLY A 433 -27.74 -0.42 0.62
C GLY A 433 -28.66 -0.09 1.80
N HIS A 434 -29.00 1.18 2.02
CA HIS A 434 -29.91 1.57 3.08
C HIS A 434 -31.36 1.19 2.73
N VAL A 435 -31.89 0.18 3.41
CA VAL A 435 -33.24 -0.33 3.19
C VAL A 435 -33.99 -0.44 4.52
N ILE A 436 -35.22 0.04 4.55
CA ILE A 436 -36.16 -0.09 5.67
C ILE A 436 -37.46 -0.71 5.13
N ILE A 437 -37.89 -1.82 5.71
CA ILE A 437 -39.13 -2.53 5.37
C ILE A 437 -40.04 -2.54 6.59
N ASN A 438 -41.30 -2.11 6.42
CA ASN A 438 -42.30 -2.00 7.49
C ASN A 438 -41.79 -1.26 8.73
N GLY A 439 -40.99 -0.20 8.53
CA GLY A 439 -40.41 0.61 9.61
C GLY A 439 -39.21 0.00 10.32
N THR A 440 -38.66 -1.12 9.85
CA THR A 440 -37.48 -1.76 10.45
C THR A 440 -36.44 -2.18 9.41
N ARG A 441 -35.19 -2.41 9.83
CA ARG A 441 -34.13 -3.02 9.00
C ARG A 441 -34.59 -4.40 8.48
N PRO A 442 -34.38 -4.76 7.20
CA PRO A 442 -34.70 -6.08 6.69
C PRO A 442 -33.76 -7.14 7.29
N ASP A 443 -34.33 -8.29 7.63
CA ASP A 443 -33.55 -9.49 7.93
C ASP A 443 -32.98 -10.10 6.65
N ILE A 444 -31.84 -10.78 6.77
CA ILE A 444 -31.09 -11.33 5.62
C ILE A 444 -30.62 -12.75 5.90
N ASN A 445 -30.34 -13.51 4.83
CA ASN A 445 -29.86 -14.89 4.95
C ASN A 445 -28.79 -15.19 3.89
N PHE A 446 -28.09 -16.31 4.05
CA PHE A 446 -26.97 -16.71 3.21
C PHE A 446 -27.28 -16.68 1.71
N ASN A 447 -28.48 -17.10 1.27
CA ASN A 447 -28.84 -17.14 -0.15
C ASN A 447 -28.94 -15.73 -0.76
N ILE A 448 -29.28 -14.72 0.05
CA ILE A 448 -29.29 -13.31 -0.35
C ILE A 448 -27.84 -12.82 -0.42
N THR A 449 -27.07 -13.02 0.67
CA THR A 449 -25.73 -12.42 0.82
C THR A 449 -24.64 -13.07 -0.03
N SER A 450 -24.85 -14.32 -0.48
CA SER A 450 -23.91 -15.00 -1.39
C SER A 450 -24.09 -14.62 -2.87
N SER A 451 -25.20 -13.95 -3.23
CA SER A 451 -25.47 -13.52 -4.60
C SER A 451 -24.42 -12.50 -5.08
N THR A 452 -24.22 -12.35 -6.39
CA THR A 452 -23.14 -11.49 -6.92
C THR A 452 -23.45 -10.00 -6.73
N GLY A 453 -24.64 -9.56 -7.15
CA GLY A 453 -25.14 -8.21 -6.88
C GLY A 453 -25.80 -8.05 -5.51
N TYR A 454 -25.18 -8.60 -4.45
CA TYR A 454 -25.67 -8.33 -3.10
C TYR A 454 -25.11 -6.99 -2.59
N VAL A 455 -26.02 -6.03 -2.46
CA VAL A 455 -25.76 -4.73 -1.84
C VAL A 455 -25.76 -4.86 -0.32
N GLN A 456 -24.61 -4.67 0.34
CA GLN A 456 -24.51 -4.69 1.81
C GLN A 456 -25.27 -3.50 2.42
N GLN A 457 -25.83 -3.71 3.61
CA GLN A 457 -26.61 -2.68 4.31
C GLN A 457 -25.76 -1.45 4.68
N SER A 458 -26.36 -0.26 4.64
CA SER A 458 -25.72 0.99 5.02
C SER A 458 -26.57 1.86 5.96
N ALA A 459 -25.92 2.69 6.79
CA ALA A 459 -26.62 3.47 7.82
C ALA A 459 -27.34 4.72 7.27
N VAL A 460 -26.77 5.42 6.27
CA VAL A 460 -27.38 6.61 5.64
C VAL A 460 -27.69 6.36 4.15
N PRO A 461 -28.94 6.61 3.68
CA PRO A 461 -29.30 6.41 2.27
C PRO A 461 -28.67 7.46 1.36
N LEU A 462 -27.97 6.99 0.33
CA LEU A 462 -27.49 7.79 -0.80
C LEU A 462 -27.63 6.97 -2.10
N SER A 463 -27.65 7.62 -3.27
CA SER A 463 -27.60 6.91 -4.57
C SER A 463 -26.20 6.35 -4.91
N SER A 464 -25.20 6.75 -4.14
CA SER A 464 -23.80 6.39 -4.21
C SER A 464 -23.26 6.51 -2.78
N GLU A 465 -22.57 5.51 -2.27
CA GLU A 465 -21.74 5.66 -1.08
C GLU A 465 -20.59 6.67 -1.32
N THR A 466 -19.92 7.11 -0.26
CA THR A 466 -18.87 8.15 -0.28
C THR A 466 -17.48 7.59 -0.01
N HIS A 467 -16.45 8.19 -0.62
CA HIS A 467 -15.05 7.88 -0.27
C HIS A 467 -14.78 8.03 1.23
N GLY A 468 -13.80 7.26 1.70
CA GLY A 468 -13.18 7.36 3.00
C GLY A 468 -12.17 8.50 3.03
N SER A 469 -12.04 9.16 4.18
CA SER A 469 -11.18 10.35 4.38
C SER A 469 -9.95 10.05 5.24
N GLU A 470 -9.72 8.77 5.55
CA GLU A 470 -8.58 8.29 6.33
C GLU A 470 -7.31 8.10 5.48
N ASP A 471 -6.21 7.82 6.18
CA ASP A 471 -4.92 7.52 5.56
C ASP A 471 -4.93 6.13 4.91
N VAL A 472 -4.38 6.04 3.70
CA VAL A 472 -4.20 4.78 2.97
C VAL A 472 -2.76 4.29 3.03
N ALA A 473 -2.55 2.98 2.91
CA ALA A 473 -1.21 2.39 2.94
C ALA A 473 -0.46 2.58 1.61
N ILE A 474 0.83 2.87 1.71
CA ILE A 474 1.83 2.80 0.64
C ILE A 474 2.76 1.63 0.95
N PHE A 475 2.95 0.74 -0.02
CA PHE A 475 3.90 -0.38 0.01
C PHE A 475 4.99 -0.12 -1.03
N ALA A 476 6.26 -0.25 -0.67
CA ALA A 476 7.37 -0.03 -1.61
C ALA A 476 8.42 -1.13 -1.57
N LYS A 477 8.97 -1.49 -2.75
CA LYS A 477 10.13 -2.36 -2.89
C LYS A 477 11.03 -1.98 -4.06
N GLY A 478 12.33 -2.27 -3.92
CA GLY A 478 13.35 -1.95 -4.91
C GLY A 478 14.23 -0.73 -4.54
N PRO A 479 14.88 -0.08 -5.52
CA PRO A 479 15.78 1.05 -5.29
C PRO A 479 15.06 2.25 -4.66
N MET A 480 15.66 2.84 -3.64
CA MET A 480 15.11 3.91 -2.79
C MET A 480 13.77 3.60 -2.09
N ALA A 481 13.29 2.35 -2.08
CA ALA A 481 12.02 1.99 -1.45
C ALA A 481 12.00 2.26 0.08
N HIS A 482 13.16 2.31 0.72
CA HIS A 482 13.32 2.66 2.14
C HIS A 482 12.94 4.11 2.48
N LEU A 483 12.75 4.98 1.48
CA LEU A 483 12.20 6.32 1.67
C LEU A 483 10.70 6.29 2.04
N PHE A 484 9.98 5.20 1.75
CA PHE A 484 8.58 5.06 2.11
C PHE A 484 8.43 4.54 3.55
N HIS A 485 8.47 5.47 4.51
CA HIS A 485 8.27 5.19 5.94
C HIS A 485 7.40 6.27 6.62
N GLY A 486 6.80 5.90 7.76
CA GLY A 486 6.04 6.82 8.62
C GLY A 486 4.70 7.23 8.04
N VAL A 487 4.29 8.48 8.28
CA VAL A 487 3.05 9.08 7.76
C VAL A 487 3.42 10.25 6.85
N GLN A 488 2.99 10.20 5.60
CA GLN A 488 3.41 11.13 4.54
C GLN A 488 2.21 11.89 3.96
N GLU A 489 2.48 13.03 3.31
CA GLU A 489 1.52 13.59 2.36
C GLU A 489 1.48 12.73 1.10
N GLN A 490 0.30 12.50 0.51
CA GLN A 490 0.16 11.70 -0.72
C GLN A 490 1.02 12.21 -1.90
N SER A 491 1.32 13.51 -1.94
CA SER A 491 2.26 14.09 -2.91
C SER A 491 3.67 13.50 -2.83
N TYR A 492 4.09 13.01 -1.67
CA TYR A 492 5.41 12.40 -1.44
C TYR A 492 5.69 11.23 -2.40
N ILE A 493 4.67 10.47 -2.78
CA ILE A 493 4.78 9.32 -3.69
C ILE A 493 5.45 9.74 -5.02
N ALA A 494 4.96 10.81 -5.64
CA ALA A 494 5.54 11.35 -6.87
C ALA A 494 6.98 11.85 -6.69
N HIS A 495 7.27 12.47 -5.55
CA HIS A 495 8.61 12.98 -5.24
C HIS A 495 9.63 11.87 -5.00
N ALA A 496 9.30 10.87 -4.18
CA ALA A 496 10.17 9.72 -3.91
C ALA A 496 10.44 8.89 -5.18
N MET A 497 9.42 8.66 -6.03
CA MET A 497 9.60 7.97 -7.32
C MET A 497 10.47 8.79 -8.30
N ALA A 498 10.27 10.11 -8.38
CA ALA A 498 11.09 10.97 -9.23
C ALA A 498 12.56 11.02 -8.75
N TYR A 499 12.78 11.09 -7.44
CA TYR A 499 14.12 11.03 -6.83
C TYR A 499 14.82 9.71 -7.13
N ALA A 500 14.14 8.58 -6.90
CA ALA A 500 14.70 7.25 -7.14
C ALA A 500 15.18 7.05 -8.59
N ALA A 501 14.46 7.60 -9.57
CA ALA A 501 14.82 7.53 -10.98
C ALA A 501 15.75 8.66 -11.47
N CYS A 502 16.09 9.62 -10.61
CA CYS A 502 16.87 10.82 -10.91
C CYS A 502 16.30 11.65 -12.07
N ILE A 503 14.98 11.85 -12.04
CA ILE A 503 14.25 12.71 -12.98
C ILE A 503 13.75 13.96 -12.24
N GLU A 504 13.40 14.99 -13.01
CA GLU A 504 13.02 16.32 -12.53
C GLU A 504 12.09 16.29 -11.30
N PRO A 505 12.33 17.12 -10.26
CA PRO A 505 13.41 18.09 -10.11
C PRO A 505 14.78 17.48 -9.73
N TYR A 506 14.87 16.17 -9.50
CA TYR A 506 16.00 15.48 -8.87
C TYR A 506 17.05 14.96 -9.87
N THR A 507 17.35 15.71 -10.92
CA THR A 507 18.36 15.33 -11.93
C THR A 507 19.79 15.36 -11.39
N ASN A 508 20.02 16.06 -10.28
CA ASN A 508 21.27 16.16 -9.52
C ASN A 508 21.40 15.10 -8.41
N CYS A 509 20.67 13.99 -8.49
CA CYS A 509 20.80 12.90 -7.53
C CYS A 509 22.26 12.39 -7.44
N GLN A 510 22.66 11.92 -6.26
CA GLN A 510 23.94 11.23 -6.05
C GLN A 510 23.73 9.70 -5.99
N LEU A 511 22.81 9.17 -6.80
CA LEU A 511 22.50 7.74 -6.85
C LEU A 511 23.23 7.05 -8.00
N GLU A 512 24.09 6.08 -7.67
CA GLU A 512 24.79 5.30 -8.68
C GLU A 512 23.84 4.39 -9.48
N PRO A 513 24.01 4.25 -10.81
CA PRO A 513 23.33 3.20 -11.56
C PRO A 513 23.89 1.83 -11.18
N ILE A 514 23.02 0.81 -11.10
CA ILE A 514 23.47 -0.58 -11.04
C ILE A 514 24.35 -0.86 -12.26
N LEU A 515 25.60 -1.26 -12.02
CA LEU A 515 26.54 -1.65 -13.07
C LEU A 515 25.95 -2.83 -13.85
N ASP A 516 25.56 -2.57 -15.10
CA ASP A 516 24.96 -3.60 -15.96
C ASP A 516 25.96 -4.76 -16.17
N LYS A 517 25.44 -5.98 -16.37
CA LYS A 517 26.23 -7.23 -16.25
C LYS A 517 27.42 -7.30 -17.20
N GLY A 518 27.45 -6.49 -18.26
CA GLY A 518 28.64 -6.29 -19.09
C GLY A 518 29.86 -5.81 -18.30
N HIS A 519 29.72 -4.86 -17.37
CA HIS A 519 30.82 -4.40 -16.52
C HIS A 519 31.25 -5.46 -15.51
N ALA A 520 30.32 -6.23 -14.93
CA ALA A 520 30.66 -7.35 -14.07
C ALA A 520 31.44 -8.44 -14.83
N VAL A 521 31.07 -8.72 -16.08
CA VAL A 521 31.82 -9.61 -16.98
C VAL A 521 33.19 -9.02 -17.33
N GLU A 522 33.28 -7.73 -17.66
CA GLU A 522 34.55 -7.08 -17.99
C GLU A 522 35.52 -7.04 -16.81
N ILE A 523 35.01 -6.78 -15.60
CA ILE A 523 35.77 -6.86 -14.34
C ILE A 523 36.20 -8.31 -14.07
N LEU A 524 35.32 -9.31 -14.22
CA LEU A 524 35.71 -10.72 -14.13
C LEU A 524 36.76 -11.09 -15.18
N THR A 525 36.66 -10.59 -16.41
CA THR A 525 37.63 -10.85 -17.49
C THR A 525 38.97 -10.20 -17.20
N LYS A 526 39.01 -8.96 -16.71
CA LYS A 526 40.23 -8.28 -16.24
C LYS A 526 40.88 -9.06 -15.09
N ILE A 527 40.11 -9.47 -14.07
CA ILE A 527 40.58 -10.30 -12.95
C ILE A 527 41.09 -11.67 -13.46
N LEU A 528 40.38 -12.34 -14.37
CA LEU A 528 40.80 -13.62 -14.96
C LEU A 528 42.07 -13.50 -15.82
N CYS A 529 42.29 -12.37 -16.51
CA CYS A 529 43.54 -12.09 -17.20
C CYS A 529 44.71 -11.87 -16.22
N ILE A 530 44.50 -11.08 -15.17
CA ILE A 530 45.51 -10.84 -14.11
C ILE A 530 45.88 -12.15 -13.40
N LEU A 531 44.89 -13.00 -13.08
CA LEU A 531 45.10 -14.31 -12.45
C LEU A 531 45.78 -15.32 -13.40
N LYS A 532 45.53 -15.26 -14.71
CA LYS A 532 46.24 -16.09 -15.69
C LYS A 532 47.70 -15.69 -15.83
N ASN A 533 48.00 -14.38 -15.94
CA ASN A 533 49.38 -13.90 -16.08
C ASN A 533 50.27 -14.24 -14.88
N LYS A 534 49.71 -14.40 -13.67
CA LYS A 534 50.46 -14.90 -12.50
C LYS A 534 50.82 -16.39 -12.54
N ASN A 535 50.19 -17.20 -13.40
CA ASN A 535 50.31 -18.66 -13.42
C ASN A 535 50.94 -19.25 -14.71
N SER A 536 51.30 -18.45 -15.71
CA SER A 536 51.89 -18.95 -16.96
C SER A 536 53.09 -18.14 -17.44
N GLY A 537 54.30 -18.61 -17.13
CA GLY A 537 55.56 -18.11 -17.68
C GLY A 537 55.77 -18.52 -19.15
N ALA A 538 54.94 -18.03 -20.07
CA ALA A 538 55.08 -18.27 -21.51
C ALA A 538 54.48 -17.11 -22.34
N ASN A 539 55.12 -16.81 -23.47
CA ASN A 539 54.73 -15.72 -24.38
C ASN A 539 53.31 -15.91 -24.97
N ALA A 540 52.45 -14.90 -24.84
CA ALA A 540 51.24 -14.74 -25.63
C ALA A 540 51.01 -13.25 -25.98
N LYS A 541 51.00 -12.92 -27.28
CA LYS A 541 50.67 -11.56 -27.76
C LYS A 541 49.16 -11.40 -27.90
N GLY A 542 48.57 -10.33 -27.36
CA GLY A 542 47.19 -9.94 -27.69
C GLY A 542 46.37 -9.28 -26.58
N CYS A 543 46.76 -8.08 -26.14
CA CYS A 543 45.88 -7.12 -25.48
C CYS A 543 46.25 -5.70 -25.98
N PRO A 544 45.29 -4.75 -26.08
CA PRO A 544 45.60 -3.37 -26.43
C PRO A 544 46.33 -2.67 -25.27
N GLU A 545 47.26 -1.79 -25.63
CA GLU A 545 48.18 -1.12 -24.72
C GLU A 545 47.69 0.30 -24.41
N VAL A 546 47.69 0.69 -23.14
CA VAL A 546 47.45 2.06 -22.68
C VAL A 546 48.52 2.40 -21.66
N THR A 547 49.28 3.46 -21.93
CA THR A 547 50.44 3.88 -21.12
C THR A 547 50.03 4.72 -19.92
N ALA A 548 50.54 4.38 -18.75
CA ALA A 548 50.65 5.25 -17.57
C ALA A 548 52.03 5.00 -16.94
N GLU A 549 52.63 6.03 -16.33
CA GLU A 549 54.02 6.00 -15.86
C GLU A 549 54.09 5.70 -14.35
N ASP A 550 54.97 4.77 -13.95
CA ASP A 550 55.38 4.56 -12.56
C ASP A 550 56.30 5.71 -12.09
N PRO A 551 56.35 6.00 -10.77
CA PRO A 551 57.56 5.52 -10.07
C PRO A 551 57.37 5.01 -8.62
N ALA A 552 58.22 4.03 -8.30
CA ALA A 552 58.80 3.73 -6.98
C ALA A 552 57.97 3.01 -5.88
N ALA A 553 58.29 1.72 -5.68
CA ALA A 553 58.34 1.09 -4.36
C ALA A 553 59.78 1.16 -3.78
N PRO A 554 60.05 0.79 -2.52
CA PRO A 554 60.34 -0.64 -2.24
C PRO A 554 59.95 -1.16 -0.84
N GLY A 555 59.85 -2.49 -0.68
CA GLY A 555 59.72 -3.14 0.63
C GLY A 555 59.39 -4.63 0.58
N ASN A 556 60.40 -5.50 0.50
CA ASN A 556 60.24 -6.96 0.61
C ASN A 556 60.22 -7.41 2.08
N LEU A 557 59.58 -8.55 2.38
CA LEU A 557 60.22 -9.68 3.10
C LEU A 557 59.35 -10.96 3.12
N GLU A 558 59.82 -11.96 2.38
CA GLU A 558 59.80 -13.43 2.64
C GLU A 558 58.47 -14.21 2.84
N ASP A 559 58.62 -15.54 2.86
CA ASP A 559 57.62 -16.59 2.62
C ASP A 559 57.58 -17.58 3.79
N ASP A 560 56.39 -18.02 4.21
CA ASP A 560 56.24 -19.29 4.95
C ASP A 560 54.82 -19.89 4.77
N GLN A 561 54.76 -21.21 4.52
CA GLN A 561 53.52 -21.94 4.29
C GLN A 561 53.14 -22.80 5.50
N GLN A 562 52.16 -22.36 6.30
CA GLN A 562 51.48 -23.24 7.26
C GLN A 562 49.96 -23.27 7.13
N LYS A 563 49.45 -24.47 6.86
CA LYS A 563 48.03 -24.81 6.88
C LYS A 563 47.49 -24.73 8.32
N LYS A 564 46.68 -23.73 8.63
CA LYS A 564 45.91 -23.69 9.88
C LYS A 564 44.72 -24.65 9.78
N SER A 565 44.75 -25.74 10.54
CA SER A 565 43.55 -26.54 10.82
C SER A 565 42.69 -25.82 11.86
N GLN A 566 41.38 -25.81 11.66
CA GLN A 566 40.43 -25.21 12.59
C GLN A 566 40.27 -26.13 13.81
N LYS A 567 40.72 -25.68 14.98
CA LYS A 567 40.62 -26.41 16.24
C LYS A 567 39.54 -25.76 17.10
N TRP A 568 38.54 -26.55 17.49
CA TRP A 568 37.42 -26.08 18.32
C TRP A 568 37.81 -26.08 19.81
N ASP A 569 37.22 -25.16 20.57
CA ASP A 569 37.35 -25.12 22.02
C ASP A 569 36.18 -25.87 22.67
N GLU A 570 36.47 -27.10 23.10
CA GLU A 570 35.48 -28.01 23.67
C GLU A 570 35.00 -27.58 25.08
N MET A 571 35.67 -26.60 25.71
CA MET A 571 35.36 -26.18 27.08
C MET A 571 34.01 -25.46 27.21
N ASN A 572 33.54 -24.78 26.14
CA ASN A 572 32.21 -24.17 26.10
C ASN A 572 31.07 -25.20 26.01
N ILE A 573 31.32 -26.40 25.47
CA ILE A 573 30.28 -27.43 25.29
C ILE A 573 29.94 -28.11 26.62
N LEU A 574 30.90 -28.16 27.56
CA LEU A 574 30.69 -28.70 28.90
C LEU A 574 29.92 -27.74 29.82
N ALA A 575 29.93 -26.43 29.55
CA ALA A 575 29.23 -25.42 30.34
C ALA A 575 27.69 -25.45 30.15
N THR A 576 27.20 -25.97 29.02
CA THR A 576 25.78 -26.05 28.67
C THR A 576 25.18 -27.46 28.80
N TYR A 577 25.95 -28.43 29.31
CA TYR A 577 25.50 -29.83 29.39
C TYR A 577 24.62 -30.08 30.62
N HIS A 578 23.30 -30.11 30.42
CA HIS A 578 22.32 -30.40 31.49
C HIS A 578 22.20 -31.92 31.76
N PRO A 579 22.46 -32.40 33.00
CA PRO A 579 22.22 -33.81 33.36
C PRO A 579 20.72 -34.14 33.39
N ALA A 580 20.36 -35.36 33.02
CA ALA A 580 18.97 -35.83 32.97
C ALA A 580 18.28 -35.92 34.35
N ASP A 581 19.06 -36.07 35.42
CA ASP A 581 18.56 -36.47 36.75
C ASP A 581 18.36 -35.29 37.72
N LYS A 582 18.07 -34.09 37.21
CA LYS A 582 17.94 -32.86 38.03
C LYS A 582 16.48 -32.41 38.15
N ASP A 583 15.89 -32.67 39.31
CA ASP A 583 14.59 -32.14 39.71
C ASP A 583 14.67 -30.62 39.97
N TYR A 584 13.98 -29.84 39.15
CA TYR A 584 13.80 -28.40 39.34
C TYR A 584 12.48 -28.18 40.08
N GLY A 585 12.56 -28.36 41.41
CA GLY A 585 11.39 -28.45 42.30
C GLY A 585 10.35 -27.35 42.09
N LEU A 586 9.11 -27.77 41.84
CA LEU A 586 7.96 -26.91 41.56
C LEU A 586 7.62 -26.01 42.76
N MET A 587 8.11 -24.77 42.74
CA MET A 587 7.57 -23.71 43.60
C MET A 587 6.19 -23.35 43.08
N LYS A 588 5.14 -23.80 43.79
CA LYS A 588 3.78 -23.33 43.54
C LYS A 588 3.70 -21.83 43.84
N ILE A 589 3.44 -21.04 42.82
CA ILE A 589 3.02 -19.65 42.96
C ILE A 589 1.49 -19.69 42.92
N ASP A 590 0.84 -19.43 44.05
CA ASP A 590 -0.59 -19.16 44.08
C ASP A 590 -0.79 -17.73 43.55
N GLU A 591 -1.23 -17.61 42.29
CA GLU A 591 -1.52 -16.32 41.67
C GLU A 591 -2.75 -15.67 42.33
N PRO A 592 -2.70 -14.38 42.74
CA PRO A 592 -3.87 -13.69 43.24
C PRO A 592 -4.87 -13.45 42.11
N SER A 593 -6.16 -13.69 42.39
CA SER A 593 -7.24 -13.53 41.41
C SER A 593 -7.34 -12.09 40.88
N THR A 594 -7.56 -11.94 39.57
CA THR A 594 -7.79 -10.64 38.94
C THR A 594 -9.17 -10.08 39.34
N PRO A 595 -9.28 -8.77 39.66
CA PRO A 595 -10.51 -8.19 40.22
C PRO A 595 -11.55 -7.79 39.15
N TYR A 596 -11.91 -8.72 38.25
CA TYR A 596 -13.10 -8.60 37.40
C TYR A 596 -13.84 -9.94 37.38
N ASN A 597 -14.94 -9.98 38.14
CA ASN A 597 -15.52 -11.24 38.61
C ASN A 597 -16.42 -11.94 37.57
N ARG A 598 -16.57 -13.25 37.74
CA ARG A 598 -17.18 -14.21 36.80
C ARG A 598 -18.65 -14.47 37.16
N MET A 599 -19.55 -14.39 36.17
CA MET A 599 -20.96 -14.76 36.34
C MET A 599 -21.17 -16.28 36.48
N VAL A 600 -21.38 -16.75 37.71
CA VAL A 600 -22.18 -17.94 38.13
C VAL A 600 -22.55 -17.70 39.61
N GLY A 601 -23.76 -17.95 40.13
CA GLY A 601 -25.02 -18.35 39.49
C GLY A 601 -26.01 -18.92 40.54
N ASP A 602 -27.27 -18.49 40.43
CA ASP A 602 -28.50 -18.99 41.07
C ASP A 602 -28.74 -18.90 42.60
N GLU A 603 -30.05 -18.78 42.90
CA GLU A 603 -30.82 -18.89 44.17
C GLU A 603 -30.87 -17.70 45.17
N ASP A 604 -32.12 -17.29 45.42
CA ASP A 604 -32.74 -16.48 46.49
C ASP A 604 -32.17 -15.11 46.92
N ASP A 605 -32.83 -14.03 46.45
CA ASP A 605 -33.47 -13.04 47.36
C ASP A 605 -34.56 -12.21 46.62
N GLU A 606 -35.56 -11.70 47.35
CA GLU A 606 -36.74 -10.96 46.81
C GLU A 606 -36.60 -9.41 46.89
N GLU A 607 -37.68 -8.71 46.54
CA GLU A 607 -37.95 -7.26 46.65
C GLU A 607 -37.15 -6.30 45.73
N ALA A 608 -37.79 -5.96 44.61
CA ALA A 608 -37.36 -4.85 43.76
C ALA A 608 -37.84 -3.49 44.31
N HIS A 609 -36.97 -2.47 44.29
CA HIS A 609 -37.37 -1.08 44.38
C HIS A 609 -37.21 -0.36 43.03
N SER A 610 -38.22 0.44 42.69
CA SER A 610 -38.36 1.13 41.40
C SER A 610 -38.40 2.64 41.63
N ASP A 611 -37.49 3.38 41.01
CA ASP A 611 -37.61 4.82 40.83
C ASP A 611 -37.86 5.16 39.35
N SER A 612 -39.05 5.71 39.06
CA SER A 612 -39.45 6.11 37.70
C SER A 612 -40.25 7.42 37.69
N GLU A 613 -39.55 8.52 38.00
CA GLU A 613 -40.00 9.89 37.72
C GLU A 613 -38.89 10.64 36.96
N GLY A 614 -39.17 11.59 36.06
CA GLY A 614 -40.46 12.02 35.52
C GLY A 614 -40.22 13.00 34.36
N ASN A 615 -40.95 12.88 33.25
CA ASN A 615 -40.66 13.64 32.03
C ASN A 615 -41.16 15.10 32.14
N ALA A 616 -40.22 16.05 32.26
CA ALA A 616 -40.52 17.47 32.47
C ALA A 616 -39.85 18.39 31.42
N SER A 617 -40.64 19.30 30.85
CA SER A 617 -40.19 20.23 29.82
C SER A 617 -39.23 21.30 30.38
N LEU A 618 -38.09 21.50 29.73
CA LEU A 618 -37.10 22.52 30.08
C LEU A 618 -37.64 23.94 29.80
N THR A 619 -37.91 24.70 30.86
CA THR A 619 -38.31 26.11 30.75
C THR A 619 -37.10 27.05 30.59
N VAL A 620 -37.32 28.19 29.95
CA VAL A 620 -36.26 29.18 29.67
C VAL A 620 -35.59 29.68 30.95
N ASP A 621 -36.37 29.89 32.03
CA ASP A 621 -35.82 30.31 33.34
C ASP A 621 -34.92 29.24 33.98
N ALA A 622 -35.21 27.95 33.76
CA ALA A 622 -34.37 26.85 34.25
C ALA A 622 -33.04 26.77 33.47
N LEU A 623 -33.06 27.09 32.17
CA LEU A 623 -31.86 27.19 31.35
C LEU A 623 -31.03 28.44 31.72
N ALA A 624 -31.67 29.60 31.90
CA ALA A 624 -31.03 30.84 32.33
C ALA A 624 -30.35 30.69 33.70
N LYS A 625 -30.99 30.01 34.66
CA LYS A 625 -30.37 29.69 35.96
C LYS A 625 -29.16 28.78 35.84
N LYS A 626 -29.14 27.83 34.90
CA LYS A 626 -27.98 26.95 34.67
C LYS A 626 -26.83 27.68 33.97
N LEU A 627 -27.13 28.58 33.03
CA LEU A 627 -26.12 29.41 32.36
C LEU A 627 -25.47 30.41 33.34
N ALA A 628 -26.27 31.11 34.14
CA ALA A 628 -25.77 32.01 35.19
C ALA A 628 -24.99 31.29 36.32
N ALA A 629 -25.15 29.98 36.45
CA ALA A 629 -24.36 29.14 37.37
C ALA A 629 -23.07 28.57 36.75
N ALA A 630 -22.88 28.71 35.43
CA ALA A 630 -21.67 28.30 34.70
C ALA A 630 -20.74 29.48 34.35
N GLU A 631 -21.23 30.71 34.50
CA GLU A 631 -20.51 31.95 34.17
C GLU A 631 -19.46 32.27 35.25
N GLY A 632 -18.33 31.55 35.18
CA GLY A 632 -17.21 31.66 36.13
C GLY A 632 -16.44 30.36 36.40
N THR A 633 -16.88 29.22 35.87
CA THR A 633 -16.21 27.92 36.00
C THR A 633 -15.54 27.49 34.69
N GLU A 634 -14.25 27.17 34.74
CA GLU A 634 -13.50 26.65 33.59
C GLU A 634 -13.92 25.20 33.21
N PRO A 635 -13.71 24.78 31.95
CA PRO A 635 -14.04 23.42 31.51
C PRO A 635 -13.23 22.35 32.25
N HIS A 636 -13.89 21.21 32.56
CA HIS A 636 -13.32 20.08 33.31
C HIS A 636 -12.00 19.52 32.72
N PHE A 637 -11.72 19.75 31.43
CA PHE A 637 -10.49 19.32 30.76
C PHE A 637 -9.25 20.16 31.12
N MET A 638 -9.40 21.31 31.79
CA MET A 638 -8.29 22.23 32.12
C MET A 638 -7.92 22.29 33.61
N LYS A 639 -8.47 21.38 34.43
CA LYS A 639 -7.94 21.15 35.78
C LYS A 639 -6.87 20.06 35.74
N GLU A 640 -5.69 20.37 36.26
CA GLU A 640 -4.75 19.34 36.71
C GLU A 640 -5.36 18.65 37.94
N GLU A 641 -5.35 17.32 37.98
CA GLU A 641 -5.84 16.55 39.14
C GLU A 641 -4.72 16.48 40.20
N GLU A 642 -4.88 17.21 41.30
CA GLU A 642 -4.09 16.99 42.52
C GLU A 642 -4.44 15.59 43.10
N GLU A 643 -3.46 14.86 43.67
CA GLU A 643 -3.59 13.44 44.05
C GLU A 643 -4.46 13.18 45.32
N GLU A 644 -5.66 13.78 45.44
CA GLU A 644 -6.61 13.54 46.53
C GLU A 644 -7.45 12.24 46.36
N SER A 645 -6.79 11.09 46.38
CA SER A 645 -7.42 9.79 46.70
C SER A 645 -6.39 8.71 47.05
N SER A 646 -5.87 8.72 48.29
CA SER A 646 -5.15 7.55 48.85
C SER A 646 -4.95 7.51 50.37
N GLU A 647 -5.26 8.58 51.12
CA GLU A 647 -4.99 8.61 52.58
C GLU A 647 -5.84 7.62 53.39
N GLU A 648 -7.05 7.27 52.92
CA GLU A 648 -7.93 6.29 53.58
C GLU A 648 -7.52 4.81 53.36
N GLU A 649 -6.50 4.53 52.54
CA GLU A 649 -5.98 3.15 52.30
C GLU A 649 -4.60 2.85 52.95
N GLU A 650 -3.94 3.78 53.65
CA GLU A 650 -2.62 3.48 54.25
C GLU A 650 -2.68 2.76 55.62
N GLU A 651 -3.82 2.75 56.35
CA GLU A 651 -3.90 2.20 57.72
C GLU A 651 -3.88 0.66 57.83
N GLU A 652 -4.30 -0.10 56.81
CA GLU A 652 -4.32 -1.59 56.85
C GLU A 652 -3.07 -2.26 56.24
N LEU A 653 -2.13 -1.50 55.67
CA LEU A 653 -0.95 -2.05 54.99
C LEU A 653 0.22 -2.31 55.93
N SER A 654 0.76 -3.53 55.92
CA SER A 654 1.96 -3.84 56.70
C SER A 654 3.20 -3.05 56.21
N PRO A 655 4.22 -2.81 57.07
CA PRO A 655 5.39 -2.02 56.69
C PRO A 655 6.14 -2.55 55.45
N GLU A 656 6.14 -3.87 55.21
CA GLU A 656 6.77 -4.45 54.02
C GLU A 656 5.95 -4.18 52.74
N GLN A 657 4.61 -4.17 52.85
CA GLN A 657 3.74 -3.81 51.72
C GLN A 657 3.82 -2.32 51.40
N GLN A 658 3.87 -1.44 52.41
CA GLN A 658 4.11 -0.01 52.20
C GLN A 658 5.49 0.24 51.53
N ALA A 659 6.54 -0.48 51.96
CA ALA A 659 7.85 -0.41 51.33
C ALA A 659 7.82 -0.87 49.86
N LYS A 660 7.13 -1.97 49.54
CA LYS A 660 6.93 -2.45 48.16
C LYS A 660 6.10 -1.47 47.30
N LYS A 661 5.02 -0.88 47.85
CA LYS A 661 4.20 0.16 47.18
C LYS A 661 5.06 1.37 46.80
N LYS A 662 5.88 1.87 47.75
CA LYS A 662 6.80 3.00 47.54
C LYS A 662 7.95 2.66 46.57
N GLN A 663 8.51 1.44 46.64
CA GLN A 663 9.52 0.97 45.67
C GLN A 663 8.96 0.83 44.25
N PHE A 664 7.74 0.29 44.09
CA PHE A 664 7.06 0.18 42.81
C PHE A 664 6.74 1.55 42.20
N GLN A 665 6.23 2.49 42.99
CA GLN A 665 6.01 3.88 42.56
C GLN A 665 7.32 4.57 42.15
N MET A 666 8.42 4.36 42.88
CA MET A 666 9.74 4.87 42.53
C MET A 666 10.23 4.31 41.19
N LEU A 667 10.18 2.98 41.00
CA LEU A 667 10.56 2.34 39.75
C LEU A 667 9.71 2.81 38.57
N ARG A 668 8.39 2.94 38.77
CA ARG A 668 7.45 3.50 37.76
C ARG A 668 7.82 4.94 37.39
N LYS A 669 8.09 5.82 38.37
CA LYS A 669 8.51 7.21 38.12
C LYS A 669 9.90 7.29 37.45
N MET A 670 10.83 6.38 37.76
CA MET A 670 12.12 6.31 37.03
C MET A 670 11.94 5.86 35.57
N HIS A 671 11.10 4.87 35.29
CA HIS A 671 10.86 4.37 33.93
C HIS A 671 10.22 5.43 33.01
N TYR A 672 9.29 6.26 33.51
CA TYR A 672 8.79 7.40 32.72
C TYR A 672 9.87 8.46 32.44
N ASN A 673 10.78 8.70 33.39
CA ASN A 673 11.90 9.63 33.21
C ASN A 673 13.00 9.06 32.28
N GLU A 674 13.03 7.75 32.06
CA GLU A 674 13.99 7.07 31.18
C GLU A 674 13.91 7.61 29.73
N GLY A 675 12.70 7.87 29.22
CA GLY A 675 12.49 8.50 27.90
C GLY A 675 12.96 9.96 27.82
N LEU A 676 13.01 10.68 28.95
CA LEU A 676 13.58 12.03 29.02
C LEU A 676 15.12 11.96 29.10
N ASN A 677 15.65 11.04 29.90
CA ASN A 677 17.09 10.80 30.02
C ASN A 677 17.70 10.32 28.68
N ILE A 678 16.99 9.51 27.90
CA ILE A 678 17.44 9.10 26.55
C ILE A 678 17.45 10.29 25.57
N LYS A 679 16.51 11.23 25.68
CA LYS A 679 16.54 12.48 24.89
C LYS A 679 17.70 13.37 25.31
N LEU A 680 17.92 13.54 26.62
CA LEU A 680 19.02 14.34 27.15
C LEU A 680 20.39 13.73 26.79
N ALA A 681 20.54 12.41 26.91
CA ALA A 681 21.75 11.71 26.49
C ALA A 681 22.01 11.85 24.97
N ARG A 682 20.98 11.79 24.13
CA ARG A 682 21.12 12.09 22.69
C ARG A 682 21.54 13.54 22.42
N GLN A 683 21.06 14.51 23.21
CA GLN A 683 21.46 15.91 23.09
C GLN A 683 22.89 16.16 23.60
N LEU A 684 23.32 15.44 24.64
CA LEU A 684 24.70 15.50 25.13
C LEU A 684 25.68 14.86 24.14
N ILE A 685 25.38 13.65 23.64
CA ILE A 685 26.20 12.98 22.62
C ILE A 685 26.28 13.79 21.32
N ALA A 686 25.17 14.40 20.88
CA ALA A 686 25.19 15.28 19.71
C ALA A 686 26.09 16.51 19.93
N ARG A 687 26.14 17.04 21.16
CA ARG A 687 26.97 18.19 21.52
C ARG A 687 28.44 17.81 21.69
N GLU A 688 28.74 16.66 22.28
CA GLU A 688 30.10 16.12 22.35
C GLU A 688 30.66 15.90 20.94
N LEU A 689 29.85 15.41 19.99
CA LEU A 689 30.23 15.32 18.57
C LEU A 689 30.41 16.70 17.91
N GLU A 690 29.51 17.67 18.13
CA GLU A 690 29.66 19.05 17.63
C GLU A 690 30.90 19.76 18.23
N GLU A 691 31.34 19.39 19.43
CA GLU A 691 32.56 19.91 20.07
C GLU A 691 33.83 19.14 19.63
N GLU A 692 33.76 17.82 19.35
CA GLU A 692 34.85 17.04 18.75
C GLU A 692 35.12 17.41 17.28
N ASP A 693 34.08 17.58 16.44
CA ASP A 693 34.21 18.01 15.04
C ASP A 693 34.89 19.39 14.94
N ALA A 694 34.58 20.32 15.87
CA ALA A 694 35.19 21.65 15.91
C ALA A 694 36.66 21.65 16.38
N ASP A 695 37.04 20.72 17.28
CA ASP A 695 38.43 20.53 17.73
C ASP A 695 39.29 19.77 16.68
N GLU A 696 38.69 19.07 15.71
CA GLU A 696 39.38 18.58 14.51
C GLU A 696 39.53 19.67 13.44
N GLU A 697 38.50 20.48 13.14
CA GLU A 697 38.63 21.62 12.21
C GLU A 697 39.71 22.62 12.68
N MET A 698 39.79 22.93 13.99
CA MET A 698 40.85 23.78 14.53
C MET A 698 42.25 23.15 14.59
N ARG A 699 42.42 21.87 14.20
CA ARG A 699 43.75 21.25 14.04
C ARG A 699 44.25 21.36 12.60
N ASP A 700 43.41 21.07 11.62
CA ASP A 700 43.80 21.09 10.19
C ASP A 700 44.19 22.51 9.71
N GLU A 701 43.63 23.58 10.30
CA GLU A 701 44.03 24.96 10.00
C GLU A 701 45.43 25.38 10.52
N THR A 702 46.17 24.53 11.26
CA THR A 702 47.42 24.94 11.95
C THR A 702 48.75 24.49 11.33
N GLU A 703 48.76 23.72 10.23
CA GLU A 703 50.01 23.28 9.55
C GLU A 703 50.23 23.84 8.12
N THR A 704 49.66 25.02 7.75
CA THR A 704 49.83 25.59 6.38
C THR A 704 50.10 27.11 6.22
N GLU A 705 50.87 27.75 7.09
CA GLU A 705 51.51 29.06 6.75
C GLU A 705 53.04 29.05 6.91
N ASP A 706 53.75 28.85 5.79
CA ASP A 706 55.21 28.94 5.72
C ASP A 706 55.66 30.36 5.31
N ILE A 707 56.21 31.07 6.31
CA ILE A 707 57.08 32.25 6.28
C ILE A 707 57.25 32.94 4.91
N ASN A 708 56.72 34.16 4.79
CA ASN A 708 57.29 35.15 3.86
C ASN A 708 57.24 36.57 4.45
N VAL A 709 58.37 37.26 4.50
CA VAL A 709 58.55 38.55 5.20
C VAL A 709 59.16 39.57 4.24
N ASP A 710 58.48 40.70 4.05
CA ASP A 710 59.05 41.90 3.44
C ASP A 710 58.64 43.16 4.24
N PRO A 711 59.48 44.21 4.33
CA PRO A 711 59.38 45.25 5.35
C PRO A 711 58.59 46.52 4.90
N PRO A 712 58.17 47.37 5.86
CA PRO A 712 57.47 48.62 5.55
C PRO A 712 58.38 49.70 4.94
N GLN A 713 57.78 50.57 4.12
CA GLN A 713 58.40 51.78 3.60
C GLN A 713 58.27 52.93 4.60
N ASP A 714 59.31 53.77 4.75
CA ASP A 714 59.26 55.16 4.28
C ASP A 714 60.63 55.87 4.35
N ALA A 715 60.77 56.94 3.54
CA ALA A 715 61.77 58.05 3.51
C ALA A 715 63.15 57.89 4.24
N ASP A 716 64.28 58.31 3.66
CA ASP A 716 64.52 59.73 3.33
C ASP A 716 65.76 60.03 2.42
N SER A 717 65.78 61.24 1.86
CA SER A 717 66.94 62.06 1.44
C SER A 717 67.88 61.73 0.24
N LEU A 718 67.82 62.63 -0.76
CA LEU A 718 68.90 63.44 -1.39
C LEU A 718 70.03 62.84 -2.28
N ASP A 719 70.12 63.44 -3.49
CA ASP A 719 71.28 63.81 -4.33
C ASP A 719 72.59 62.97 -4.36
N SER A 720 72.84 62.30 -5.50
CA SER A 720 74.10 62.38 -6.29
C SER A 720 73.96 61.73 -7.67
#